data_AF-A0A7V7ML42-F1
#
_entry.id   AF-A0A7V7ML42-F1
#
_cell.length_a   1.000
_cell.length_b   1.000
_cell.length_c   1.000
_cell.angle_alpha   90.00
_cell.angle_beta   90.00
_cell.angle_gamma   90.00
#
_symmetry.space_group_name_H-M   'P 1'
#
loop_
_entity.id
_entity.type
_entity.pdbx_description
1 polymer ?
#
loop_
_entity_poly.entity_id
_entity_poly.type
_entity_poly.pdbx_seq_one_letter_code
_entity_poly.pdbx_strand_id
1 'polypeptide(L)'
;MQTLNPLPTKIMTPCSSIQPRVLAAFRILLALVLLAVPFGHGPLSGQQLPGFVQAPYRVEEIPGNLCSPSELPFDLSFLVTNTPTSGGEIQLQITVTPTQDLDLISLGFITDGVVSLRNSLDRDLTNLKEGVPVTFNGILDINSTGSGALLASTGFSDQTPCGVSAREADEWGFFVVDDGTTVYTGSGAEIIVELVRVQALLDAAAITQEEAEDMIEDLVTAAGDPDDETSGAESIAGGGNVVIQGFGRWKDSAGTVHPLRRCEVSAFILNGGNLVEVKTATADESGSFTLTMTPAELGAGPRSIFVRVYARNQAANVVNPTVAAGISRTYFRQRIFLNVADGTTKNNENFTFNNTTVRDRAASIADGMLVGSDYQNIVQGARPGVVPCNYPRQDAGTASFYSKTTNQITIHRSKPYAWDVLLHEYGHYLQDPDLFNLANSPGGGHRCNEDVTGRHGKDGGLRLAWGEGHATYLGIAAQLVTNAAALGVPNAGDTSYHSVSARTGRAWQYDNESRDRCVGIGEGVETNVSRILWDIADSAIDGDDEISLGHNAVWDQIRDAANRFTLNDAWTTFTDGKSAEEKSQYGKIWAQNQASAQLTAPVDGLVIGNAPPTFKWTKNKLNKFSVKFYDQDWNEIGDSGDQGDVSQWTPTQAEWDNIRNNPTETIFWIVEGQNSTNPVTGPYWSDCRKLGGVDFAFVIDDTGSMGEEIGGVRDALLNFLSTFDPNSTDTLFQLTTFKDGVSVREPTRVLATIQSQVSSLTASGGGDCPENSVGGLLQGTQAMKRGGTVLFATDADPRPGSDLNGLINHLRSVGARVNVLLSGTCSGYGPTGYQTWSEEDLARAEEEAMGPPPAGGSLNAVDVFSQVAAETGGTFAFIPEVNSSSSGAVEYQNTAENILAASVGPQVVLVTPASVRLGSTASLTIQGQNTNFLGNSKVSFSDAGIQVLSIEALDPVTVVAQVLVDSGTATGFHDVTVRTNLSGSNQEVAEGFGVVQVLDASVTPLLVTANPSTAEPGQEVDVQITGLNTNFDDTPPNPSVSVVDFGAGITVNQVTIVSATELVANLTVDAAASLGFRSVSVTTGAEVASSEVIEFFRVAASSPPIPIVDSVVPSTAKAGTTLDLTIEVSGFTPEEQGTNVEFSGNGIETLAVQVCGSTIVATVRIASGAALGAQDVLVNSGGVLAAALNGFTTQAASAAGGSRNPFRGSTCSVNPKPSPDLWEFLLLCGGLASLAWLARRRP
;
A
#
# COMPACT_ATOMS: atom_id res chain seq x y z
N MET A 1 -25.76 -12.77 46.74
CA MET A 1 -25.03 -13.36 47.90
C MET A 1 -23.86 -14.13 47.30
N GLN A 2 -22.60 -13.76 47.54
CA GLN A 2 -21.76 -14.19 48.69
C GLN A 2 -21.53 -15.72 48.69
N THR A 3 -20.31 -16.30 48.77
CA THR A 3 -18.94 -15.71 48.89
C THR A 3 -17.83 -16.75 48.56
N LEU A 4 -16.69 -16.25 48.04
CA LEU A 4 -15.27 -16.69 48.25
C LEU A 4 -14.90 -18.13 48.71
N ASN A 5 -14.10 -18.84 47.86
CA ASN A 5 -12.85 -19.62 48.16
C ASN A 5 -12.85 -20.78 49.21
N PRO A 6 -11.82 -21.69 49.29
CA PRO A 6 -10.43 -21.59 48.78
C PRO A 6 -9.80 -22.84 48.08
N LEU A 7 -8.52 -22.70 47.68
CA LEU A 7 -7.56 -23.73 47.20
C LEU A 7 -7.18 -24.77 48.28
N PRO A 8 -6.52 -25.92 47.94
CA PRO A 8 -5.03 -25.97 48.08
C PRO A 8 -4.22 -27.01 47.25
N THR A 9 -3.26 -26.54 46.44
CA THR A 9 -1.89 -27.12 46.24
C THR A 9 -1.75 -28.52 45.57
N LYS A 10 -0.55 -29.04 45.18
CA LYS A 10 0.85 -28.77 45.59
C LYS A 10 1.88 -29.32 44.56
N ILE A 11 3.16 -28.89 44.70
CA ILE A 11 4.41 -29.38 44.03
C ILE A 11 4.45 -29.28 42.48
N MET A 12 5.59 -29.35 41.77
CA MET A 12 6.98 -29.65 42.19
C MET A 12 8.08 -28.82 41.48
N THR A 13 9.25 -28.76 42.11
CA THR A 13 10.58 -28.19 41.72
C THR A 13 11.66 -28.98 42.51
N PRO A 14 13.01 -28.77 42.42
CA PRO A 14 13.85 -27.73 41.80
C PRO A 14 14.89 -28.31 40.80
N CYS A 15 15.92 -27.64 40.25
CA CYS A 15 16.96 -26.68 40.70
C CYS A 15 17.60 -26.00 39.45
N SER A 16 18.39 -24.91 39.46
CA SER A 16 18.84 -23.89 40.44
C SER A 16 19.87 -22.99 39.69
N SER A 17 20.23 -21.73 39.99
CA SER A 17 19.81 -20.62 40.88
C SER A 17 20.70 -19.40 40.46
N ILE A 18 20.92 -18.24 41.12
CA ILE A 18 20.54 -17.60 42.40
C ILE A 18 20.69 -16.06 42.25
N GLN A 19 20.46 -15.22 43.26
CA GLN A 19 19.21 -14.46 43.41
C GLN A 19 19.49 -12.94 43.61
N PRO A 20 18.86 -12.02 42.85
CA PRO A 20 18.77 -10.60 43.23
C PRO A 20 17.74 -10.39 44.37
N ARG A 21 18.05 -9.55 45.36
CA ARG A 21 17.25 -9.23 46.57
C ARG A 21 17.76 -7.91 47.21
N VAL A 22 17.07 -7.09 48.02
CA VAL A 22 15.69 -6.90 48.58
C VAL A 22 15.72 -5.49 49.25
N LEU A 23 14.67 -4.66 49.48
CA LEU A 23 13.25 -4.79 49.88
C LEU A 23 12.40 -3.62 49.28
N ALA A 24 11.12 -3.44 49.64
CA ALA A 24 10.31 -2.25 49.31
C ALA A 24 9.31 -1.79 50.42
N ALA A 25 9.15 -0.46 50.51
CA ALA A 25 7.97 0.37 50.92
C ALA A 25 7.12 0.12 52.20
N PHE A 26 6.75 1.20 52.92
CA PHE A 26 5.50 1.27 53.73
C PHE A 26 4.96 2.69 54.13
N ARG A 27 4.02 3.25 53.34
CA ARG A 27 2.85 4.14 53.70
C ARG A 27 3.03 5.56 54.33
N ILE A 28 1.89 6.30 54.42
CA ILE A 28 1.72 7.79 54.47
C ILE A 28 0.55 8.20 55.42
N LEU A 29 0.37 9.52 55.66
CA LEU A 29 -0.69 10.30 56.40
C LEU A 29 -0.46 10.43 57.93
N LEU A 30 -0.78 11.54 58.62
CA LEU A 30 -1.56 12.79 58.39
C LEU A 30 -0.74 14.01 58.98
N ALA A 31 -1.08 15.31 59.10
CA ALA A 31 -2.30 16.14 59.00
C ALA A 31 -1.98 17.67 58.78
N LEU A 32 -2.96 18.58 58.95
CA LEU A 32 -2.82 20.06 58.84
C LEU A 32 -3.20 20.83 60.13
N VAL A 33 -2.68 22.06 60.29
CA VAL A 33 -3.37 23.25 60.85
C VAL A 33 -2.91 24.51 60.08
N LEU A 34 -3.76 25.53 59.92
CA LEU A 34 -3.51 26.79 59.18
C LEU A 34 -3.02 27.96 60.06
N LEU A 35 -2.48 29.02 59.42
CA LEU A 35 -2.67 30.50 59.64
C LEU A 35 -1.40 31.30 59.23
N ALA A 36 -1.37 32.59 58.82
CA ALA A 36 -2.32 33.42 58.03
C ALA A 36 -1.80 34.89 57.79
N VAL A 37 -1.58 35.30 56.53
CA VAL A 37 -1.61 36.70 56.00
C VAL A 37 -0.44 37.63 56.55
N PRO A 38 -0.22 38.91 56.13
CA PRO A 38 0.60 39.28 54.95
C PRO A 38 1.73 40.33 55.21
N PHE A 39 2.26 40.91 54.12
CA PHE A 39 3.15 42.08 54.02
C PHE A 39 2.70 43.35 54.80
N GLY A 40 3.68 44.21 55.14
CA GLY A 40 3.50 45.62 55.53
C GLY A 40 4.79 46.43 55.36
N HIS A 41 4.71 47.69 54.93
CA HIS A 41 5.87 48.51 54.48
C HIS A 41 6.16 49.73 55.37
N GLY A 42 7.45 49.91 55.72
CA GLY A 42 8.08 51.17 56.15
C GLY A 42 7.52 51.88 57.39
N PRO A 43 7.87 53.16 57.61
CA PRO A 43 9.05 53.90 57.12
C PRO A 43 9.85 54.52 58.30
N LEU A 44 10.93 55.28 58.03
CA LEU A 44 11.17 56.63 58.61
C LEU A 44 12.46 57.29 58.07
N SER A 45 12.49 58.63 58.10
CA SER A 45 13.59 59.50 57.64
C SER A 45 14.10 60.39 58.79
N GLY A 46 15.37 60.82 58.78
CA GLY A 46 15.90 61.70 59.84
C GLY A 46 17.35 62.21 59.74
N GLN A 47 17.54 63.36 59.08
CA GLN A 47 18.51 64.45 59.39
C GLN A 47 20.03 64.38 59.07
N GLN A 48 20.40 65.18 58.04
CA GLN A 48 21.43 66.26 58.01
C GLN A 48 22.93 66.01 58.33
N LEU A 49 23.74 66.05 57.26
CA LEU A 49 24.87 66.99 56.93
C LEU A 49 25.58 67.77 58.07
N PRO A 50 26.91 68.09 57.97
CA PRO A 50 27.69 68.28 56.72
C PRO A 50 29.16 67.78 56.71
N GLY A 51 29.83 67.87 55.54
CA GLY A 51 31.31 67.95 55.44
C GLY A 51 31.95 67.27 54.22
N PHE A 52 32.82 67.97 53.49
CA PHE A 52 33.71 67.40 52.46
C PHE A 52 35.04 66.96 53.09
N VAL A 53 35.53 65.75 52.77
CA VAL A 53 36.91 65.39 52.34
C VAL A 53 36.83 63.96 51.75
N GLN A 54 37.78 63.61 50.87
CA GLN A 54 37.88 62.32 50.16
C GLN A 54 37.79 61.08 51.09
N ALA A 55 37.12 60.03 50.62
CA ALA A 55 37.17 58.69 51.20
C ALA A 55 38.07 57.77 50.36
N PRO A 56 38.81 56.82 50.97
CA PRO A 56 39.44 55.73 50.25
C PRO A 56 38.37 54.72 49.77
N TYR A 57 38.65 54.03 48.66
CA TYR A 57 37.78 52.97 48.16
C TYR A 57 37.62 51.83 49.17
N ARG A 58 36.38 51.39 49.36
CA ARG A 58 36.01 50.20 50.15
C ARG A 58 35.41 49.19 49.18
N VAL A 59 36.02 48.01 49.09
CA VAL A 59 35.40 46.85 48.43
C VAL A 59 34.33 46.30 49.39
N GLU A 60 33.16 45.95 48.87
CA GLU A 60 32.14 45.20 49.61
C GLU A 60 31.94 43.84 48.93
N GLU A 61 31.84 42.80 49.73
CA GLU A 61 31.53 41.45 49.26
C GLU A 61 30.05 41.37 48.85
N ILE A 62 29.76 40.78 47.69
CA ILE A 62 28.39 40.48 47.25
C ILE A 62 28.12 38.99 47.48
N PRO A 63 27.30 38.60 48.46
CA PRO A 63 26.94 37.19 48.68
C PRO A 63 25.84 36.75 47.70
N GLY A 64 26.25 36.20 46.56
CA GLY A 64 25.38 35.50 45.60
C GLY A 64 25.63 33.98 45.61
N ASN A 65 24.59 33.17 45.39
CA ASN A 65 24.66 31.71 45.52
C ASN A 65 25.24 31.02 44.28
N LEU A 66 26.57 30.95 44.21
CA LEU A 66 27.28 29.82 43.58
C LEU A 66 28.05 29.05 44.69
N CYS A 67 28.60 27.88 44.37
CA CYS A 67 29.08 26.90 45.36
C CYS A 67 30.01 27.50 46.44
N SER A 68 29.79 27.10 47.70
CA SER A 68 30.46 27.72 48.86
C SER A 68 32.00 27.57 48.80
N PRO A 69 32.80 28.58 49.19
CA PRO A 69 34.27 28.59 49.08
C PRO A 69 35.05 27.51 49.86
N SER A 70 34.38 26.52 50.44
CA SER A 70 34.91 25.54 51.39
C SER A 70 35.63 24.34 50.77
N GLU A 71 35.77 24.26 49.45
CA GLU A 71 36.41 23.13 48.74
C GLU A 71 37.60 23.51 47.83
N LEU A 72 37.94 24.79 47.69
CA LEU A 72 39.14 25.21 46.97
C LEU A 72 40.35 25.30 47.93
N PRO A 73 41.51 24.69 47.59
CA PRO A 73 42.67 24.65 48.47
C PRO A 73 43.56 25.91 48.39
N PHE A 74 43.05 27.02 47.82
CA PHE A 74 43.71 28.33 47.75
C PHE A 74 42.70 29.47 47.50
N ASP A 75 43.02 30.66 48.01
CA ASP A 75 42.42 31.93 47.62
C ASP A 75 43.14 32.49 46.37
N LEU A 76 42.41 33.19 45.50
CA LEU A 76 42.96 33.89 44.33
C LEU A 76 42.58 35.37 44.37
N SER A 77 43.52 36.27 44.09
CA SER A 77 43.30 37.72 44.10
C SER A 77 44.06 38.44 42.98
N PHE A 78 43.46 39.52 42.48
CA PHE A 78 43.96 40.31 41.35
C PHE A 78 44.08 41.79 41.76
N LEU A 79 45.20 42.41 41.39
CA LEU A 79 45.46 43.83 41.59
C LEU A 79 45.92 44.46 40.26
N VAL A 80 45.13 45.41 39.76
CA VAL A 80 45.51 46.25 38.61
C VAL A 80 46.53 47.29 39.10
N THR A 81 47.73 47.28 38.53
CA THR A 81 48.84 48.15 38.99
C THR A 81 49.06 49.41 38.13
N ASN A 82 48.43 49.50 36.97
CA ASN A 82 48.30 50.73 36.17
C ASN A 82 46.97 50.74 35.40
N THR A 83 46.50 51.93 35.02
CA THR A 83 45.33 52.11 34.14
C THR A 83 45.69 53.05 32.98
N PRO A 84 45.92 52.54 31.76
CA PRO A 84 46.12 53.36 30.57
C PRO A 84 44.80 54.00 30.13
N THR A 85 44.79 55.29 29.82
CA THR A 85 43.56 56.06 29.57
C THR A 85 42.94 55.87 28.18
N SER A 86 43.63 55.18 27.26
CA SER A 86 43.09 54.71 25.98
C SER A 86 44.12 53.81 25.28
N GLY A 87 43.80 52.53 25.05
CA GLY A 87 44.58 51.58 24.25
C GLY A 87 46.04 51.39 24.70
N GLY A 88 46.31 50.41 25.58
CA GLY A 88 47.67 50.10 26.01
C GLY A 88 47.75 48.98 27.06
N GLU A 89 48.97 48.71 27.50
CA GLU A 89 49.32 47.62 28.43
C GLU A 89 48.73 47.83 29.84
N ILE A 90 47.91 46.88 30.29
CA ILE A 90 47.54 46.73 31.70
C ILE A 90 48.47 45.71 32.37
N GLN A 91 49.08 46.13 33.47
CA GLN A 91 49.98 45.37 34.33
C GLN A 91 49.16 44.80 35.50
N LEU A 92 48.88 43.50 35.42
CA LEU A 92 48.14 42.76 36.43
C LEU A 92 49.11 42.13 37.43
N GLN A 93 48.79 42.19 38.71
CA GLN A 93 49.45 41.43 39.76
C GLN A 93 48.46 40.41 40.33
N ILE A 94 48.84 39.14 40.25
CA ILE A 94 48.02 37.98 40.60
C ILE A 94 48.64 37.32 41.83
N THR A 95 47.86 37.10 42.89
CA THR A 95 48.33 36.47 44.13
C THR A 95 47.45 35.29 44.50
N VAL A 96 48.10 34.13 44.64
CA VAL A 96 47.52 32.86 45.09
C VAL A 96 47.92 32.63 46.54
N THR A 97 46.95 32.44 47.44
CA THR A 97 47.22 32.15 48.86
C THR A 97 46.70 30.75 49.20
N PRO A 98 47.55 29.72 49.34
CA PRO A 98 47.08 28.37 49.63
C PRO A 98 46.36 28.29 50.98
N THR A 99 45.18 27.67 51.02
CA THR A 99 44.43 27.39 52.26
C THR A 99 44.80 26.03 52.85
N GLN A 100 45.66 25.27 52.17
CA GLN A 100 46.40 24.10 52.65
C GLN A 100 47.73 23.95 51.87
N ASP A 101 48.57 22.99 52.24
CA ASP A 101 49.74 22.60 51.45
C ASP A 101 49.33 21.96 50.09
N LEU A 102 50.07 22.28 49.01
CA LEU A 102 49.80 21.77 47.66
C LEU A 102 51.10 21.52 46.86
N ASP A 103 51.20 20.37 46.20
CA ASP A 103 52.41 20.01 45.44
C ASP A 103 52.50 20.69 44.06
N LEU A 104 51.36 20.88 43.38
CA LEU A 104 51.23 21.61 42.11
C LEU A 104 49.82 22.20 41.96
N ILE A 105 49.76 23.49 41.62
CA ILE A 105 48.64 24.10 40.89
C ILE A 105 49.14 24.50 39.50
N SER A 106 48.49 24.04 38.45
CA SER A 106 48.60 24.60 37.10
C SER A 106 47.50 25.64 36.90
N LEU A 107 47.89 26.89 36.72
CA LEU A 107 46.99 27.99 36.34
C LEU A 107 47.06 28.21 34.83
N GLY A 108 45.91 28.33 34.18
CA GLY A 108 45.77 28.73 32.77
C GLY A 108 45.00 30.05 32.66
N PHE A 109 45.28 30.84 31.63
CA PHE A 109 44.61 32.12 31.41
C PHE A 109 44.17 32.32 29.96
N ILE A 110 42.90 32.68 29.77
CA ILE A 110 42.24 32.80 28.45
C ILE A 110 41.63 34.20 28.35
N THR A 111 41.66 34.82 27.16
CA THR A 111 41.04 36.13 26.90
C THR A 111 40.05 36.08 25.75
N ASP A 112 38.96 36.82 25.89
CA ASP A 112 37.94 37.03 24.84
C ASP A 112 37.77 38.53 24.52
N GLY A 113 37.23 38.84 23.35
CA GLY A 113 36.98 40.21 22.87
C GLY A 113 38.23 40.95 22.39
N VAL A 114 38.29 42.26 22.60
CA VAL A 114 39.38 43.15 22.10
C VAL A 114 40.71 43.03 22.88
N VAL A 115 40.82 42.02 23.72
CA VAL A 115 41.79 41.87 24.81
C VAL A 115 42.70 40.67 24.53
N SER A 116 44.00 40.80 24.77
CA SER A 116 44.97 39.75 24.48
C SER A 116 46.10 39.66 25.51
N LEU A 117 46.61 38.45 25.74
CA LEU A 117 47.78 38.22 26.57
C LEU A 117 49.07 38.37 25.74
N ARG A 118 49.93 39.33 26.11
CA ARG A 118 51.24 39.49 25.44
C ARG A 118 52.19 38.32 25.74
N ASN A 119 52.08 37.78 26.95
CA ASN A 119 52.89 36.68 27.47
C ASN A 119 51.96 35.57 27.95
N SER A 120 52.33 34.30 27.78
CA SER A 120 51.68 33.20 28.52
C SER A 120 51.73 33.52 30.03
N LEU A 121 50.54 33.65 30.61
CA LEU A 121 50.32 33.86 32.03
C LEU A 121 50.22 32.54 32.79
N ASP A 122 50.25 31.41 32.07
CA ASP A 122 50.03 30.07 32.60
C ASP A 122 51.17 29.66 33.53
N ARG A 123 50.88 29.22 34.76
CA ARG A 123 51.91 28.94 35.78
C ARG A 123 51.65 27.65 36.54
N ASP A 124 52.60 26.75 36.43
CA ASP A 124 52.80 25.64 37.35
C ASP A 124 53.46 26.15 38.64
N LEU A 125 52.64 26.37 39.68
CA LEU A 125 53.08 26.74 41.02
C LEU A 125 53.24 25.48 41.86
N THR A 126 54.48 25.11 42.16
CA THR A 126 54.79 23.86 42.89
C THR A 126 55.25 24.11 44.33
N ASN A 127 55.09 23.09 45.19
CA ASN A 127 55.54 23.09 46.59
C ASN A 127 54.95 24.25 47.43
N LEU A 128 53.70 24.61 47.13
CA LEU A 128 52.94 25.65 47.82
C LEU A 128 52.62 25.25 49.27
N LYS A 129 52.51 26.26 50.14
CA LYS A 129 52.33 26.07 51.59
C LYS A 129 51.18 26.91 52.15
N GLU A 130 50.46 26.32 53.10
CA GLU A 130 49.31 26.94 53.77
C GLU A 130 49.65 28.36 54.28
N GLY A 131 48.84 29.34 53.90
CA GLY A 131 48.98 30.74 54.27
C GLY A 131 50.16 31.49 53.64
N VAL A 132 50.89 30.91 52.69
CA VAL A 132 52.04 31.54 52.03
C VAL A 132 51.66 32.07 50.64
N PRO A 133 51.35 33.38 50.49
CA PRO A 133 50.97 33.95 49.21
C PRO A 133 52.11 33.91 48.19
N VAL A 134 51.81 33.42 46.98
CA VAL A 134 52.69 33.47 45.81
C VAL A 134 52.12 34.45 44.81
N THR A 135 52.90 35.51 44.52
CA THR A 135 52.53 36.61 43.65
C THR A 135 53.33 36.60 42.36
N PHE A 136 52.65 36.76 41.22
CA PHE A 136 53.26 36.91 39.89
C PHE A 136 52.53 37.99 39.08
N ASN A 137 53.19 38.51 38.03
CA ASN A 137 52.65 39.61 37.23
C ASN A 137 52.34 39.16 35.80
N GLY A 138 51.29 39.75 35.21
CA GLY A 138 50.85 39.57 33.83
C GLY A 138 50.74 40.88 33.05
N ILE A 139 50.75 40.79 31.72
CA ILE A 139 50.57 41.94 30.82
C ILE A 139 49.44 41.63 29.84
N LEU A 140 48.44 42.52 29.85
CA LEU A 140 47.24 42.46 29.03
C LEU A 140 47.30 43.61 28.01
N ASP A 141 47.34 43.29 26.71
CA ASP A 141 47.27 44.25 25.61
C ASP A 141 45.82 44.41 25.15
N ILE A 142 45.30 45.63 25.21
CA ILE A 142 43.99 46.02 24.67
C ILE A 142 44.19 46.62 23.26
N ASN A 143 43.71 45.92 22.24
CA ASN A 143 44.05 46.20 20.84
C ASN A 143 43.12 47.21 20.15
N SER A 144 41.90 47.39 20.67
CA SER A 144 40.91 48.36 20.17
C SER A 144 39.90 48.72 21.26
N THR A 145 39.01 49.67 20.99
CA THR A 145 37.89 50.01 21.87
C THR A 145 36.77 48.98 21.75
N GLY A 146 36.39 48.36 22.86
CA GLY A 146 35.29 47.40 22.96
C GLY A 146 35.40 46.56 24.23
N SER A 147 34.40 45.71 24.48
CA SER A 147 34.42 44.77 25.59
C SER A 147 35.39 43.60 25.34
N GLY A 148 35.92 43.05 26.42
CA GLY A 148 36.67 41.80 26.44
C GLY A 148 36.93 41.36 27.87
N ALA A 149 37.25 40.08 28.05
CA ALA A 149 37.36 39.40 29.33
C ALA A 149 38.73 38.71 29.51
N LEU A 150 39.08 38.44 30.76
CA LEU A 150 40.21 37.59 31.16
C LEU A 150 39.69 36.53 32.15
N LEU A 151 39.69 35.28 31.71
CA LEU A 151 39.29 34.10 32.47
C LEU A 151 40.54 33.44 33.06
N ALA A 152 40.43 32.96 34.30
CA ALA A 152 41.43 32.09 34.92
C ALA A 152 40.86 30.69 35.11
N SER A 153 41.52 29.69 34.54
CA SER A 153 41.24 28.27 34.73
C SER A 153 42.32 27.65 35.62
N THR A 154 41.96 26.64 36.42
CA THR A 154 42.91 26.03 37.37
C THR A 154 42.77 24.51 37.40
N GLY A 155 43.89 23.82 37.64
CA GLY A 155 43.94 22.40 37.96
C GLY A 155 45.05 22.13 38.98
N PHE A 156 44.87 21.15 39.87
CA PHE A 156 45.82 20.85 40.94
C PHE A 156 45.92 19.35 41.22
N SER A 157 47.03 18.93 41.82
CA SER A 157 47.27 17.51 42.19
C SER A 157 47.63 17.38 43.67
N ASP A 158 46.92 16.50 44.37
CA ASP A 158 47.17 16.11 45.77
C ASP A 158 47.80 14.71 45.88
N GLN A 159 48.64 14.49 46.90
CA GLN A 159 49.34 13.23 47.17
C GLN A 159 48.50 12.24 48.01
N THR A 160 47.21 12.08 47.71
CA THR A 160 46.38 11.02 48.30
C THR A 160 46.29 9.79 47.37
N PRO A 161 46.85 8.62 47.75
CA PRO A 161 47.15 7.54 46.80
C PRO A 161 45.96 6.61 46.50
N CYS A 162 44.87 7.13 45.92
CA CYS A 162 43.69 6.36 45.51
C CYS A 162 43.04 6.86 44.19
N GLY A 163 43.50 6.35 43.04
CA GLY A 163 42.65 6.12 41.87
C GLY A 163 42.07 7.32 41.08
N VAL A 164 42.92 7.96 40.27
CA VAL A 164 42.60 8.66 38.99
C VAL A 164 41.28 9.44 38.90
N SER A 165 41.37 10.75 39.10
CA SER A 165 40.92 11.72 38.09
C SER A 165 41.78 13.00 38.20
N ALA A 166 41.96 13.71 37.09
CA ALA A 166 42.17 15.15 37.19
C ALA A 166 40.80 15.77 37.49
N ARG A 167 40.71 16.73 38.41
CA ARG A 167 39.51 17.59 38.47
C ARG A 167 39.51 18.46 37.22
N GLU A 168 38.35 18.56 36.58
CA GLU A 168 38.14 19.42 35.42
C GLU A 168 38.20 20.89 35.85
N ALA A 169 38.42 21.80 34.89
CA ALA A 169 38.74 23.18 35.19
C ALA A 169 37.50 23.97 35.65
N ASP A 170 37.50 24.42 36.91
CA ASP A 170 36.61 25.48 37.35
C ASP A 170 37.17 26.84 36.87
N GLU A 171 36.41 27.57 36.05
CA GLU A 171 36.78 28.91 35.56
C GLU A 171 36.22 30.02 36.46
N TRP A 172 37.06 30.98 36.86
CA TRP A 172 36.64 32.07 37.76
C TRP A 172 37.23 33.43 37.35
N GLY A 173 36.38 34.46 37.35
CA GLY A 173 36.78 35.87 37.26
C GLY A 173 36.22 36.59 36.03
N PHE A 174 35.57 37.74 36.26
CA PHE A 174 35.09 38.62 35.19
C PHE A 174 35.57 40.05 35.38
N PHE A 175 36.14 40.58 34.30
CA PHE A 175 36.44 42.00 34.14
C PHE A 175 35.96 42.39 32.74
N VAL A 176 35.13 43.44 32.66
CA VAL A 176 34.82 44.13 31.41
C VAL A 176 35.35 45.54 31.53
N VAL A 177 36.16 45.97 30.57
CA VAL A 177 36.69 47.34 30.51
C VAL A 177 35.83 48.16 29.56
N ASP A 178 35.09 49.12 30.11
CA ASP A 178 34.49 50.21 29.35
C ASP A 178 34.99 51.58 29.87
N ASP A 179 35.14 52.51 28.93
CA ASP A 179 35.66 53.91 28.93
C ASP A 179 36.69 54.42 29.97
N GLY A 180 37.23 53.56 30.83
CA GLY A 180 38.42 53.84 31.65
C GLY A 180 38.16 54.33 33.07
N THR A 181 36.93 54.30 33.59
CA THR A 181 36.67 54.74 34.99
C THR A 181 35.76 53.90 35.88
N THR A 182 34.96 52.95 35.35
CA THR A 182 33.97 52.21 36.18
C THR A 182 33.99 50.71 35.86
N VAL A 183 33.92 49.86 36.91
CA VAL A 183 33.71 48.42 36.78
C VAL A 183 32.22 48.12 37.00
N TYR A 184 31.59 47.43 36.05
CA TYR A 184 30.19 47.00 36.16
C TYR A 184 30.11 45.55 36.67
N THR A 185 29.58 45.37 37.89
CA THR A 185 28.98 44.10 38.34
C THR A 185 27.47 44.26 38.26
N GLY A 186 26.81 43.61 37.30
CA GLY A 186 25.40 43.81 37.01
C GLY A 186 24.71 42.58 36.42
N SER A 187 23.42 42.45 36.69
CA SER A 187 22.56 41.26 36.55
C SER A 187 22.21 40.83 35.10
N GLY A 188 23.11 41.11 34.14
CA GLY A 188 23.06 40.57 32.78
C GLY A 188 24.32 39.79 32.39
N ALA A 189 25.43 39.98 33.12
CA ALA A 189 26.67 39.25 32.86
C ALA A 189 26.54 37.77 33.24
N GLU A 190 26.01 37.49 34.44
CA GLU A 190 25.86 36.13 35.01
C GLU A 190 25.17 35.14 34.06
N ILE A 191 24.12 35.59 33.37
CA ILE A 191 23.42 34.77 32.37
C ILE A 191 24.37 34.43 31.20
N ILE A 192 25.07 35.42 30.64
CA ILE A 192 26.01 35.18 29.51
C ILE A 192 27.11 34.19 29.91
N VAL A 193 27.57 34.22 31.17
CA VAL A 193 28.58 33.30 31.71
C VAL A 193 28.05 31.86 31.77
N GLU A 194 26.88 31.65 32.38
CA GLU A 194 26.29 30.30 32.45
C GLU A 194 25.89 29.77 31.06
N LEU A 195 25.56 30.64 30.10
CA LEU A 195 25.34 30.24 28.71
C LEU A 195 26.63 29.84 27.98
N VAL A 196 27.75 30.53 28.22
CA VAL A 196 29.10 30.11 27.75
C VAL A 196 29.47 28.76 28.36
N ARG A 197 29.22 28.58 29.66
CA ARG A 197 29.46 27.32 30.38
C ARG A 197 28.61 26.17 29.83
N VAL A 198 27.31 26.38 29.58
CA VAL A 198 26.44 25.38 28.95
C VAL A 198 26.95 25.01 27.56
N GLN A 199 27.39 25.98 26.76
CA GLN A 199 27.98 25.72 25.45
C GLN A 199 29.29 24.93 25.57
N ALA A 200 30.17 25.25 26.52
CA ALA A 200 31.41 24.52 26.77
C ALA A 200 31.17 23.07 27.23
N LEU A 201 30.19 22.84 28.12
CA LEU A 201 29.77 21.50 28.56
C LEU A 201 29.18 20.68 27.40
N LEU A 202 28.44 21.33 26.49
CA LEU A 202 27.88 20.71 25.29
C LEU A 202 28.97 20.36 24.27
N ASP A 203 29.92 21.26 24.03
CA ASP A 203 31.06 21.05 23.11
C ASP A 203 32.05 19.99 23.65
N ALA A 204 32.17 19.85 24.97
CA ALA A 204 32.87 18.76 25.63
C ALA A 204 32.09 17.43 25.66
N ALA A 205 30.83 17.42 25.19
CA ALA A 205 29.88 16.31 25.30
C ALA A 205 29.64 15.81 26.75
N ALA A 206 29.83 16.68 27.74
CA ALA A 206 29.55 16.42 29.15
C ALA A 206 28.05 16.50 29.49
N ILE A 207 27.27 17.23 28.69
CA ILE A 207 25.80 17.27 28.70
C ILE A 207 25.25 17.03 27.29
N THR A 208 24.03 16.52 27.19
CA THR A 208 23.32 16.39 25.90
C THR A 208 22.76 17.74 25.42
N GLN A 209 22.44 17.82 24.12
CA GLN A 209 21.72 18.96 23.55
C GLN A 209 20.41 19.29 24.28
N GLU A 210 19.68 18.29 24.80
CA GLU A 210 18.41 18.53 25.50
C GLU A 210 18.62 19.07 26.92
N GLU A 211 19.64 18.58 27.63
CA GLU A 211 20.04 19.14 28.94
C GLU A 211 20.57 20.57 28.77
N ALA A 212 21.36 20.85 27.73
CA ALA A 212 21.78 22.20 27.38
C ALA A 212 20.58 23.13 27.10
N GLU A 213 19.64 22.70 26.26
CA GLU A 213 18.41 23.47 25.98
C GLU A 213 17.58 23.78 27.22
N ASP A 214 17.51 22.86 28.18
CA ASP A 214 16.73 23.01 29.40
C ASP A 214 17.44 23.88 30.44
N MET A 215 18.76 23.75 30.57
CA MET A 215 19.57 24.70 31.34
C MET A 215 19.43 26.12 30.79
N ILE A 216 19.40 26.29 29.46
CA ILE A 216 19.17 27.60 28.81
C ILE A 216 17.78 28.17 29.14
N GLU A 217 16.72 27.36 29.04
CA GLU A 217 15.35 27.80 29.32
C GLU A 217 15.14 28.14 30.80
N ASP A 218 15.72 27.36 31.73
CA ASP A 218 15.67 27.63 33.17
C ASP A 218 16.48 28.89 33.55
N LEU A 219 17.69 29.07 32.99
CA LEU A 219 18.53 30.27 33.18
C LEU A 219 17.80 31.56 32.75
N VAL A 220 17.11 31.52 31.61
CA VAL A 220 16.32 32.65 31.10
C VAL A 220 15.05 32.85 31.94
N THR A 221 14.29 31.79 32.22
CA THR A 221 13.02 31.89 32.96
C THR A 221 13.26 32.40 34.40
N ALA A 222 14.43 32.13 34.99
CA ALA A 222 14.80 32.63 36.32
C ALA A 222 15.07 34.15 36.38
N ALA A 223 15.34 34.81 35.24
CA ALA A 223 15.59 36.26 35.18
C ALA A 223 14.30 37.10 35.21
N GLY A 224 13.21 36.57 34.63
CA GLY A 224 11.91 37.21 34.52
C GLY A 224 11.09 36.63 33.36
N ASP A 225 9.77 36.52 33.52
CA ASP A 225 8.87 36.05 32.45
C ASP A 225 8.58 37.22 31.48
N PRO A 226 8.82 37.08 30.16
CA PRO A 226 8.71 38.17 29.20
C PRO A 226 7.26 38.40 28.71
N ASP A 227 6.35 38.77 29.62
CA ASP A 227 4.99 39.20 29.28
C ASP A 227 4.99 40.68 28.78
N ASP A 228 4.96 40.83 27.45
CA ASP A 228 4.37 41.94 26.68
C ASP A 228 4.75 43.40 27.04
N GLU A 229 6.01 43.81 26.81
CA GLU A 229 6.30 45.21 26.42
C GLU A 229 7.35 45.31 25.29
N THR A 230 6.89 45.75 24.11
CA THR A 230 7.72 46.03 22.93
C THR A 230 8.44 47.38 23.05
N SER A 231 9.48 47.44 23.87
CA SER A 231 10.36 48.62 23.99
C SER A 231 11.34 48.70 22.80
N GLY A 232 11.11 49.66 21.90
CA GLY A 232 11.87 49.79 20.65
C GLY A 232 13.33 50.24 20.86
N ALA A 233 14.26 49.56 20.20
CA ALA A 233 15.68 49.93 20.21
C ALA A 233 15.94 51.23 19.41
N GLU A 234 16.79 52.12 19.94
CA GLU A 234 17.21 53.32 19.19
C GLU A 234 18.10 52.95 18.00
N SER A 235 17.76 53.45 16.81
CA SER A 235 18.45 53.08 15.57
C SER A 235 19.82 53.75 15.45
N ILE A 236 20.90 52.97 15.57
CA ILE A 236 22.27 53.39 15.25
C ILE A 236 22.66 52.78 13.91
N ALA A 237 22.82 53.61 12.87
CA ALA A 237 23.14 53.15 11.52
C ALA A 237 24.64 52.85 11.36
N GLY A 238 24.99 51.61 11.03
CA GLY A 238 26.38 51.22 10.73
C GLY A 238 26.64 49.74 10.44
N GLY A 239 25.85 48.83 11.02
CA GLY A 239 26.02 47.38 10.85
C GLY A 239 25.57 46.82 9.50
N GLY A 240 26.03 45.60 9.18
CA GLY A 240 25.44 44.74 8.16
C GLY A 240 24.37 43.80 8.75
N ASN A 241 23.46 43.29 7.92
CA ASN A 241 22.47 42.30 8.36
C ASN A 241 23.13 41.01 8.86
N VAL A 242 22.62 40.45 9.94
CA VAL A 242 22.96 39.08 10.37
C VAL A 242 21.98 38.12 9.72
N VAL A 243 22.49 37.06 9.10
CA VAL A 243 21.68 36.05 8.41
C VAL A 243 21.94 34.69 9.03
N ILE A 244 20.90 33.94 9.38
CA ILE A 244 20.99 32.56 9.84
C ILE A 244 20.14 31.68 8.92
N GLN A 245 20.79 30.76 8.21
CA GLN A 245 20.18 29.81 7.28
C GLN A 245 20.37 28.37 7.77
N GLY A 246 19.30 27.60 7.76
CA GLY A 246 19.28 26.30 8.43
C GLY A 246 18.13 25.40 8.00
N PHE A 247 18.00 24.27 8.68
CA PHE A 247 16.93 23.29 8.44
C PHE A 247 16.28 22.83 9.75
N GLY A 248 14.96 22.95 9.86
CA GLY A 248 14.15 22.21 10.82
C GLY A 248 13.97 20.78 10.33
N ARG A 249 14.22 19.79 11.20
CA ARG A 249 14.13 18.36 10.88
C ARG A 249 13.59 17.56 12.05
N TRP A 250 13.02 16.39 11.79
CA TRP A 250 12.59 15.45 12.84
C TRP A 250 12.98 14.00 12.51
N LYS A 251 12.91 13.10 13.50
CA LYS A 251 13.11 11.65 13.29
C LYS A 251 11.86 10.85 13.57
N ASP A 252 11.59 9.90 12.68
CA ASP A 252 10.47 8.97 12.80
C ASP A 252 10.72 7.83 13.80
N SER A 253 9.81 6.84 13.82
CA SER A 253 9.87 5.64 14.64
C SER A 253 11.02 4.68 14.30
N ALA A 254 11.56 4.72 13.07
CA ALA A 254 12.71 3.94 12.61
C ALA A 254 14.05 4.69 12.82
N GLY A 255 14.01 6.03 12.89
CA GLY A 255 15.18 6.91 12.99
C GLY A 255 15.53 7.66 11.70
N THR A 256 14.74 7.50 10.63
CA THR A 256 14.86 8.27 9.38
C THR A 256 14.69 9.76 9.67
N VAL A 257 15.45 10.60 8.96
CA VAL A 257 15.41 12.06 9.15
C VAL A 257 14.52 12.70 8.10
N HIS A 258 13.48 13.37 8.56
CA HIS A 258 12.45 14.04 7.75
C HIS A 258 12.56 15.57 7.87
N PRO A 259 12.13 16.35 6.86
CA PRO A 259 11.98 17.79 6.98
C PRO A 259 10.89 18.13 7.99
N LEU A 260 11.07 19.18 8.80
CA LEU A 260 10.00 19.74 9.62
C LEU A 260 9.34 20.89 8.85
N ARG A 261 8.31 20.56 8.08
CA ARG A 261 7.76 21.42 7.03
C ARG A 261 6.95 22.57 7.62
N ARG A 262 6.99 23.74 6.97
CA ARG A 262 6.09 24.90 7.26
C ARG A 262 6.03 25.36 8.72
N CYS A 263 7.03 25.01 9.52
CA CYS A 263 7.08 25.33 10.95
C CYS A 263 7.62 26.72 11.24
N GLU A 264 7.16 27.30 12.35
CA GLU A 264 7.57 28.58 12.88
C GLU A 264 9.02 28.53 13.39
N VAL A 265 9.83 29.51 13.00
CA VAL A 265 11.22 29.67 13.42
C VAL A 265 11.45 31.11 13.86
N SER A 266 11.80 31.32 15.13
CA SER A 266 12.03 32.66 15.70
C SER A 266 13.47 32.86 16.17
N ALA A 267 13.94 34.09 16.06
CA ALA A 267 15.18 34.60 16.63
C ALA A 267 14.89 35.55 17.79
N PHE A 268 15.61 35.38 18.90
CA PHE A 268 15.54 36.22 20.09
C PHE A 268 16.93 36.77 20.45
N ILE A 269 16.96 37.90 21.14
CA ILE A 269 18.16 38.42 21.82
C ILE A 269 17.89 38.55 23.32
N LEU A 270 18.94 38.49 24.13
CA LEU A 270 18.86 38.93 25.53
C LEU A 270 18.85 40.46 25.61
N ASN A 271 17.83 41.03 26.26
CA ASN A 271 17.75 42.45 26.60
C ASN A 271 17.25 42.60 28.05
N GLY A 272 18.01 43.28 28.90
CA GLY A 272 17.66 43.48 30.32
C GLY A 272 17.57 42.21 31.19
N GLY A 273 18.00 41.05 30.67
CA GLY A 273 17.84 39.73 31.30
C GLY A 273 16.78 38.85 30.62
N ASN A 274 15.85 39.46 29.88
CA ASN A 274 14.73 38.78 29.22
C ASN A 274 15.09 38.42 27.77
N LEU A 275 14.47 37.38 27.21
CA LEU A 275 14.48 37.15 25.76
C LEU A 275 13.42 38.01 25.07
N VAL A 276 13.83 38.75 24.05
CA VAL A 276 12.96 39.57 23.18
C VAL A 276 13.00 38.98 21.78
N GLU A 277 11.85 38.69 21.18
CA GLU A 277 11.76 38.23 19.79
C GLU A 277 12.12 39.38 18.83
N VAL A 278 13.06 39.12 17.91
CA VAL A 278 13.57 40.12 16.95
C VAL A 278 13.31 39.75 15.50
N LYS A 279 12.98 38.48 15.23
CA LYS A 279 12.63 38.00 13.89
C LYS A 279 11.87 36.69 13.94
N THR A 280 10.91 36.53 13.04
CA THR A 280 10.17 35.27 12.85
C THR A 280 10.11 34.95 11.37
N ALA A 281 10.24 33.67 11.05
CA ALA A 281 10.20 33.09 9.72
C ALA A 281 9.43 31.77 9.74
N THR A 282 9.12 31.26 8.56
CA THR A 282 8.51 29.93 8.38
C THR A 282 9.45 29.07 7.55
N ALA A 283 9.64 27.81 7.94
CA ALA A 283 10.38 26.84 7.13
C ALA A 283 9.61 26.49 5.83
N ASP A 284 10.30 26.08 4.77
CA ASP A 284 9.66 25.58 3.54
C ASP A 284 9.32 24.07 3.61
N GLU A 285 8.93 23.47 2.49
CA GLU A 285 8.62 22.02 2.39
C GLU A 285 9.87 21.12 2.51
N SER A 286 11.08 21.69 2.42
CA SER A 286 12.35 20.99 2.73
C SER A 286 12.78 21.18 4.19
N GLY A 287 11.97 21.91 4.98
CA GLY A 287 12.31 22.35 6.33
C GLY A 287 13.36 23.48 6.34
N SER A 288 13.75 24.03 5.19
CA SER A 288 14.75 25.09 5.12
C SER A 288 14.17 26.43 5.59
N PHE A 289 14.95 27.20 6.35
CA PHE A 289 14.57 28.54 6.81
C PHE A 289 15.70 29.55 6.62
N THR A 290 15.35 30.83 6.60
CA THR A 290 16.31 31.95 6.58
C THR A 290 15.81 33.10 7.44
N LEU A 291 16.54 33.39 8.50
CA LEU A 291 16.32 34.54 9.39
C LEU A 291 17.29 35.67 9.01
N THR A 292 16.77 36.72 8.38
CA THR A 292 17.54 37.93 8.07
C THR A 292 17.20 39.03 9.07
N MET A 293 18.10 39.25 10.03
CA MET A 293 17.99 40.28 11.07
C MET A 293 18.78 41.52 10.66
N THR A 294 18.14 42.69 10.75
CA THR A 294 18.75 43.99 10.45
C THR A 294 19.40 44.61 11.69
N PRO A 295 20.33 45.57 11.54
CA PRO A 295 20.89 46.30 12.69
C PRO A 295 19.84 47.06 13.53
N ALA A 296 18.68 47.37 12.96
CA ALA A 296 17.56 47.97 13.69
C ALA A 296 16.81 46.97 14.59
N GLU A 297 16.89 45.67 14.27
CA GLU A 297 16.27 44.58 15.04
C GLU A 297 17.22 44.04 16.14
N LEU A 298 18.54 44.23 16.00
CA LEU A 298 19.57 43.73 16.94
C LEU A 298 20.22 44.82 17.82
N GLY A 299 20.16 46.08 17.40
CA GLY A 299 21.04 47.14 17.90
C GLY A 299 22.48 47.00 17.38
N ALA A 300 23.36 47.95 17.76
CA ALA A 300 24.71 48.02 17.21
C ALA A 300 25.73 47.10 17.88
N GLY A 301 26.55 46.42 17.07
CA GLY A 301 27.65 45.56 17.53
C GLY A 301 27.19 44.14 17.91
N PRO A 302 28.15 43.24 18.20
CA PRO A 302 27.88 41.81 18.35
C PRO A 302 26.80 41.43 19.37
N ARG A 303 26.04 40.37 19.08
CA ARG A 303 24.93 39.88 19.93
C ARG A 303 24.92 38.36 20.06
N SER A 304 24.51 37.86 21.22
CA SER A 304 24.10 36.47 21.38
C SER A 304 22.66 36.29 20.89
N ILE A 305 22.48 35.45 19.87
CA ILE A 305 21.20 35.23 19.18
C ILE A 305 20.71 33.81 19.48
N PHE A 306 19.46 33.69 19.92
CA PHE A 306 18.81 32.44 20.26
C PHE A 306 17.85 32.11 19.14
N VAL A 307 18.04 30.99 18.44
CA VAL A 307 17.12 30.54 17.40
C VAL A 307 16.31 29.37 17.92
N ARG A 308 14.98 29.43 17.76
CA ARG A 308 14.02 28.40 18.17
C ARG A 308 13.24 27.93 16.95
N VAL A 309 13.22 26.61 16.73
CA VAL A 309 12.35 25.96 15.73
C VAL A 309 11.23 25.26 16.48
N TYR A 310 9.98 25.65 16.22
CA TYR A 310 8.81 25.18 16.97
C TYR A 310 8.11 23.99 16.31
N ALA A 311 7.53 23.10 17.12
CA ALA A 311 6.52 22.12 16.69
C ALA A 311 5.15 22.81 16.52
N ARG A 312 5.12 23.88 15.70
CA ARG A 312 3.95 24.69 15.36
C ARG A 312 4.03 25.11 13.90
N ASN A 313 2.92 25.05 13.19
CA ASN A 313 2.76 25.51 11.81
C ASN A 313 1.32 26.00 11.59
N GLN A 314 0.96 26.27 10.33
CA GLN A 314 -0.38 26.72 9.94
C GLN A 314 -1.53 25.73 10.25
N ALA A 315 -1.22 24.45 10.52
CA ALA A 315 -2.22 23.40 10.81
C ALA A 315 -2.33 23.08 12.30
N ALA A 316 -1.22 23.10 13.04
CA ALA A 316 -1.17 22.64 14.43
C ALA A 316 -0.22 23.46 15.31
N ASN A 317 -0.53 23.51 16.61
CA ASN A 317 0.35 24.02 17.66
C ASN A 317 0.51 22.94 18.75
N VAL A 318 1.65 22.26 18.78
CA VAL A 318 1.87 21.11 19.70
C VAL A 318 2.46 21.61 21.02
N VAL A 319 1.67 21.47 22.09
CA VAL A 319 1.95 22.07 23.41
C VAL A 319 2.06 21.04 24.52
N ASN A 320 2.90 21.33 25.52
CA ASN A 320 3.05 20.56 26.75
C ASN A 320 1.97 20.97 27.78
N PRO A 321 1.04 20.08 28.20
CA PRO A 321 -0.04 20.45 29.11
C PRO A 321 0.30 20.38 30.62
N THR A 322 1.57 20.38 31.03
CA THR A 322 1.97 20.12 32.43
C THR A 322 1.75 21.34 33.35
N VAL A 323 1.19 21.11 34.54
CA VAL A 323 0.48 22.14 35.31
C VAL A 323 1.24 22.62 36.56
N ALA A 324 2.03 23.68 36.41
CA ALA A 324 2.64 24.41 37.55
C ALA A 324 2.17 25.87 37.64
N ALA A 325 2.14 26.59 36.51
CA ALA A 325 1.73 28.01 36.42
C ALA A 325 0.44 28.26 35.61
N GLY A 326 -0.13 27.23 34.98
CA GLY A 326 -1.29 27.37 34.07
C GLY A 326 -0.94 27.76 32.63
N ILE A 327 0.36 27.95 32.33
CA ILE A 327 0.88 28.31 31.01
C ILE A 327 1.17 27.03 30.20
N SER A 328 0.59 26.90 29.02
CA SER A 328 0.92 25.82 28.07
C SER A 328 2.02 26.30 27.12
N ARG A 329 3.22 25.69 27.18
CA ARG A 329 4.35 26.04 26.28
C ARG A 329 4.36 25.13 25.05
N THR A 330 4.50 25.71 23.85
CA THR A 330 4.76 24.99 22.58
C THR A 330 6.13 24.32 22.64
N TYR A 331 6.27 23.10 22.12
CA TYR A 331 7.59 22.46 22.01
C TYR A 331 8.46 23.14 20.95
N PHE A 332 9.75 23.28 21.25
CA PHE A 332 10.77 23.75 20.31
C PHE A 332 12.09 23.00 20.51
N ARG A 333 12.98 23.08 19.52
CA ARG A 333 14.43 22.88 19.66
C ARG A 333 15.12 24.24 19.55
N GLN A 334 16.17 24.48 20.33
CA GLN A 334 16.86 25.78 20.38
C GLN A 334 18.39 25.67 20.30
N ARG A 335 19.02 26.69 19.71
CA ARG A 335 20.47 26.87 19.65
C ARG A 335 20.82 28.33 19.90
N ILE A 336 21.93 28.54 20.60
CA ILE A 336 22.51 29.87 20.80
C ILE A 336 23.68 30.06 19.85
N PHE A 337 23.74 31.23 19.23
CA PHE A 337 24.88 31.75 18.53
C PHE A 337 25.46 32.88 19.38
N LEU A 338 26.54 32.59 20.12
CA LEU A 338 27.18 33.57 20.98
C LEU A 338 27.93 34.63 20.15
N ASN A 339 27.89 35.89 20.61
CA ASN A 339 28.77 36.98 20.13
C ASN A 339 28.81 37.17 18.59
N VAL A 340 27.66 37.05 17.91
CA VAL A 340 27.54 37.17 16.44
C VAL A 340 27.71 38.62 16.01
N ALA A 341 28.73 38.90 15.21
CA ALA A 341 29.02 40.24 14.70
C ALA A 341 28.11 40.65 13.52
N ASP A 342 27.85 41.95 13.41
CA ASP A 342 27.15 42.61 12.30
C ASP A 342 27.66 42.10 10.94
N GLY A 343 26.75 41.80 10.01
CA GLY A 343 27.11 41.27 8.68
C GLY A 343 27.42 39.76 8.62
N THR A 344 27.40 39.04 9.74
CA THR A 344 27.67 37.58 9.75
C THR A 344 26.56 36.79 9.07
N THR A 345 26.93 35.86 8.20
CA THR A 345 26.04 34.81 7.69
C THR A 345 26.42 33.45 8.31
N LYS A 346 25.45 32.77 8.91
CA LYS A 346 25.53 31.39 9.40
C LYS A 346 24.72 30.48 8.47
N ASN A 347 25.30 29.34 8.08
CA ASN A 347 24.73 28.43 7.07
C ASN A 347 24.71 26.99 7.58
N ASN A 348 23.77 26.19 7.08
CA ASN A 348 23.58 24.77 7.41
C ASN A 348 23.30 24.51 8.90
N GLU A 349 22.63 25.44 9.57
CA GLU A 349 22.27 25.32 10.99
C GLU A 349 21.08 24.34 11.16
N ASN A 350 21.36 23.08 11.52
CA ASN A 350 20.37 22.00 11.57
C ASN A 350 19.73 21.86 12.97
N PHE A 351 18.40 21.97 13.04
CA PHE A 351 17.59 21.81 14.25
C PHE A 351 16.82 20.50 14.14
N THR A 352 17.42 19.42 14.64
CA THR A 352 16.84 18.07 14.53
C THR A 352 16.16 17.65 15.83
N PHE A 353 14.83 17.59 15.81
CA PHE A 353 14.07 16.80 16.77
C PHE A 353 14.43 15.32 16.54
N ASN A 354 14.93 14.63 17.55
CA ASN A 354 15.23 13.20 17.46
C ASN A 354 13.93 12.38 17.68
N ASN A 355 14.05 11.10 18.01
CA ASN A 355 12.93 10.22 18.34
C ASN A 355 12.98 9.71 19.79
N THR A 356 13.82 10.35 20.62
CA THR A 356 14.22 9.90 21.96
C THR A 356 13.28 10.36 23.06
N THR A 357 12.95 11.66 23.11
CA THR A 357 12.23 12.27 24.23
C THR A 357 10.76 12.58 23.89
N VAL A 358 10.09 13.39 24.71
CA VAL A 358 8.68 13.79 24.46
C VAL A 358 8.62 15.05 23.60
N ARG A 359 9.55 15.99 23.81
CA ARG A 359 9.76 17.20 22.98
C ARG A 359 10.04 16.83 21.53
N ASP A 360 11.01 15.95 21.34
CA ASP A 360 11.36 15.29 20.08
C ASP A 360 10.13 14.85 19.27
N ARG A 361 9.28 14.04 19.90
CA ARG A 361 8.14 13.37 19.26
C ARG A 361 6.99 14.32 18.93
N ALA A 362 6.99 15.56 19.42
CA ALA A 362 6.00 16.56 19.06
C ALA A 362 6.10 17.01 17.59
N ALA A 363 7.30 16.99 16.99
CA ALA A 363 7.51 17.42 15.62
C ALA A 363 6.76 16.55 14.59
N SER A 364 6.70 15.22 14.81
CA SER A 364 5.89 14.29 14.02
C SER A 364 4.40 14.64 14.02
N ILE A 365 3.88 15.15 15.15
CA ILE A 365 2.48 15.56 15.28
C ILE A 365 2.24 16.87 14.52
N ALA A 366 3.18 17.83 14.60
CA ALA A 366 3.08 19.07 13.83
C ALA A 366 3.12 18.81 12.32
N ASP A 367 4.06 17.98 11.85
CA ASP A 367 4.24 17.67 10.43
C ASP A 367 3.09 16.81 9.87
N GLY A 368 2.63 15.79 10.61
CA GLY A 368 1.47 14.98 10.21
C GLY A 368 0.16 15.76 10.12
N MET A 369 -0.04 16.79 10.96
CA MET A 369 -1.20 17.67 10.87
C MET A 369 -1.24 18.52 9.59
N LEU A 370 -0.11 18.73 8.91
CA LEU A 370 -0.11 19.40 7.61
C LEU A 370 -0.86 18.59 6.56
N VAL A 371 -0.81 17.26 6.62
CA VAL A 371 -1.53 16.37 5.69
C VAL A 371 -3.03 16.65 5.72
N GLY A 372 -3.63 16.72 6.91
CA GLY A 372 -5.04 17.08 7.06
C GLY A 372 -5.36 18.50 6.55
N SER A 373 -4.50 19.47 6.82
CA SER A 373 -4.67 20.86 6.34
C SER A 373 -4.48 20.99 4.82
N ASP A 374 -3.58 20.20 4.23
CA ASP A 374 -3.30 20.16 2.79
C ASP A 374 -4.48 19.52 2.05
N TYR A 375 -4.99 18.39 2.54
CA TYR A 375 -6.21 17.77 2.03
C TYR A 375 -7.38 18.74 2.02
N GLN A 376 -7.63 19.46 3.12
CA GLN A 376 -8.69 20.47 3.18
C GLN A 376 -8.46 21.64 2.20
N ASN A 377 -7.21 22.07 2.00
CA ASN A 377 -6.88 23.07 0.98
C ASN A 377 -7.18 22.55 -0.44
N ILE A 378 -7.09 21.24 -0.70
CA ILE A 378 -7.43 20.61 -1.98
C ILE A 378 -8.96 20.53 -2.15
N VAL A 379 -9.69 19.99 -1.16
CA VAL A 379 -11.14 19.73 -1.27
C VAL A 379 -12.05 20.91 -0.91
N GLN A 380 -11.51 22.01 -0.41
CA GLN A 380 -12.26 23.24 -0.07
C GLN A 380 -11.67 24.51 -0.71
N GLY A 381 -10.43 24.47 -1.22
CA GLY A 381 -9.70 25.68 -1.64
C GLY A 381 -9.26 26.59 -0.48
N ALA A 382 -9.41 26.15 0.78
CA ALA A 382 -9.08 26.91 1.98
C ALA A 382 -8.56 25.99 3.10
N ARG A 383 -7.90 26.58 4.10
CA ARG A 383 -7.37 25.84 5.26
C ARG A 383 -8.19 26.16 6.52
N PRO A 384 -8.53 25.15 7.33
CA PRO A 384 -8.94 25.38 8.71
C PRO A 384 -7.86 26.09 9.53
N GLY A 385 -8.24 26.73 10.63
CA GLY A 385 -7.31 27.42 11.52
C GLY A 385 -6.42 26.46 12.32
N VAL A 386 -5.32 27.00 12.88
CA VAL A 386 -4.34 26.24 13.68
C VAL A 386 -5.02 25.50 14.83
N VAL A 387 -4.92 24.17 14.85
CA VAL A 387 -5.52 23.31 15.88
C VAL A 387 -4.56 23.18 17.08
N PRO A 388 -5.00 23.47 18.31
CA PRO A 388 -4.25 23.14 19.52
C PRO A 388 -4.09 21.62 19.66
N CYS A 389 -2.84 21.16 19.82
CA CYS A 389 -2.51 19.74 19.98
C CYS A 389 -1.84 19.50 21.33
N ASN A 390 -2.57 18.95 22.30
CA ASN A 390 -2.02 18.54 23.59
C ASN A 390 -1.19 17.25 23.42
N TYR A 391 0.12 17.33 23.64
CA TYR A 391 0.98 16.16 23.73
C TYR A 391 1.95 16.30 24.92
N PRO A 392 2.16 15.27 25.75
CA PRO A 392 1.39 14.04 25.83
C PRO A 392 0.12 14.25 26.66
N ARG A 393 -0.90 13.42 26.41
CA ARG A 393 -2.01 13.21 27.35
C ARG A 393 -1.49 13.03 28.79
N GLN A 394 -2.06 13.79 29.73
CA GLN A 394 -1.60 13.90 31.13
C GLN A 394 -2.33 12.96 32.10
N ASP A 395 -3.59 12.65 31.83
CA ASP A 395 -4.39 11.71 32.64
C ASP A 395 -4.09 10.24 32.30
N ALA A 396 -4.63 9.31 33.09
CA ALA A 396 -4.37 7.88 32.97
C ALA A 396 -5.11 7.19 31.80
N GLY A 397 -5.79 7.92 30.92
CA GLY A 397 -6.49 7.37 29.76
C GLY A 397 -5.55 6.92 28.63
N THR A 398 -5.95 5.88 27.90
CA THR A 398 -5.10 5.16 26.93
C THR A 398 -5.30 5.57 25.47
N ALA A 399 -6.34 6.34 25.16
CA ALA A 399 -6.69 6.78 23.81
C ALA A 399 -6.22 8.22 23.53
N SER A 400 -6.09 8.56 22.25
CA SER A 400 -6.20 9.95 21.80
C SER A 400 -7.68 10.40 21.87
N PHE A 401 -7.97 11.69 21.66
CA PHE A 401 -9.33 12.19 21.39
C PHE A 401 -9.29 13.65 20.89
N TYR A 402 -10.18 14.02 19.96
CA TYR A 402 -10.64 15.40 19.77
C TYR A 402 -11.65 15.80 20.88
N SER A 403 -11.65 17.06 21.27
CA SER A 403 -12.68 17.63 22.16
C SER A 403 -13.23 18.94 21.64
N LYS A 404 -14.48 18.92 21.17
CA LYS A 404 -15.27 20.10 20.79
C LYS A 404 -15.30 21.17 21.88
N THR A 405 -15.44 20.78 23.15
CA THR A 405 -15.57 21.74 24.27
C THR A 405 -14.35 22.65 24.45
N THR A 406 -13.17 22.19 24.05
CA THR A 406 -11.91 22.96 24.10
C THR A 406 -11.32 23.23 22.72
N ASN A 407 -12.01 22.85 21.65
CA ASN A 407 -11.54 22.82 20.25
C ASN A 407 -10.08 22.37 20.13
N GLN A 408 -9.79 21.16 20.60
CA GLN A 408 -8.42 20.68 20.80
C GLN A 408 -8.30 19.17 20.60
N ILE A 409 -7.22 18.75 19.92
CA ILE A 409 -6.81 17.35 19.78
C ILE A 409 -5.86 17.01 20.95
N THR A 410 -6.07 15.86 21.59
CA THR A 410 -5.20 15.34 22.66
C THR A 410 -4.61 13.99 22.26
N ILE A 411 -3.29 13.93 22.11
CA ILE A 411 -2.59 12.73 21.63
C ILE A 411 -2.00 11.93 22.80
N HIS A 412 -2.30 10.63 22.87
CA HIS A 412 -1.75 9.74 23.88
C HIS A 412 -0.22 9.57 23.71
N ARG A 413 0.53 9.48 24.83
CA ARG A 413 2.02 9.51 24.82
C ARG A 413 2.66 8.49 23.88
N SER A 414 2.02 7.34 23.62
CA SER A 414 2.55 6.29 22.73
C SER A 414 2.12 6.41 21.25
N LYS A 415 1.43 7.50 20.85
CA LYS A 415 0.85 7.69 19.51
C LYS A 415 1.42 8.84 18.64
N PRO A 416 2.63 9.41 18.86
CA PRO A 416 3.10 10.56 18.08
C PRO A 416 3.44 10.23 16.60
N TYR A 417 3.67 8.96 16.28
CA TYR A 417 4.00 8.44 14.95
C TYR A 417 2.86 7.63 14.31
N ALA A 418 1.65 7.66 14.88
CA ALA A 418 0.49 6.98 14.32
C ALA A 418 -0.34 8.03 13.57
N TRP A 419 0.01 8.30 12.31
CA TRP A 419 -0.59 9.38 11.54
C TRP A 419 -2.07 9.14 11.26
N ASP A 420 -2.52 7.89 11.08
CA ASP A 420 -3.94 7.56 10.94
C ASP A 420 -4.74 7.85 12.21
N VAL A 421 -4.14 7.59 13.37
CA VAL A 421 -4.75 7.96 14.66
C VAL A 421 -4.83 9.48 14.78
N LEU A 422 -3.78 10.21 14.42
CA LEU A 422 -3.76 11.68 14.44
C LEU A 422 -4.78 12.29 13.47
N LEU A 423 -4.90 11.75 12.27
CA LEU A 423 -5.78 12.25 11.22
C LEU A 423 -7.24 11.78 11.38
N HIS A 424 -7.49 10.69 12.11
CA HIS A 424 -8.83 10.35 12.61
C HIS A 424 -9.31 11.38 13.65
N GLU A 425 -8.48 11.82 14.60
CA GLU A 425 -8.83 12.94 15.48
C GLU A 425 -9.02 14.26 14.70
N TYR A 426 -8.28 14.44 13.61
CA TYR A 426 -8.50 15.56 12.67
C TYR A 426 -9.85 15.42 11.94
N GLY A 427 -10.24 14.20 11.55
CA GLY A 427 -11.57 13.89 11.01
C GLY A 427 -12.70 14.30 11.95
N HIS A 428 -12.55 14.06 13.26
CA HIS A 428 -13.50 14.56 14.26
C HIS A 428 -13.50 16.09 14.42
N TYR A 429 -12.35 16.75 14.28
CA TYR A 429 -12.27 18.21 14.20
C TYR A 429 -13.02 18.75 12.97
N LEU A 430 -12.84 18.14 11.79
CA LEU A 430 -13.57 18.51 10.57
C LEU A 430 -15.08 18.23 10.67
N GLN A 431 -15.48 17.17 11.38
CA GLN A 431 -16.89 16.86 11.63
C GLN A 431 -17.64 17.92 12.46
N ASP A 432 -16.92 18.79 13.17
CA ASP A 432 -17.50 19.72 14.13
C ASP A 432 -18.58 20.63 13.51
N PRO A 433 -19.76 20.78 14.16
CA PRO A 433 -20.83 21.69 13.71
C PRO A 433 -20.43 23.15 13.49
N ASP A 434 -19.37 23.64 14.14
CA ASP A 434 -18.87 25.01 13.98
C ASP A 434 -17.87 25.15 12.81
N LEU A 435 -17.61 24.07 12.06
CA LEU A 435 -16.76 24.03 10.86
C LEU A 435 -17.53 23.52 9.62
N PHE A 436 -17.83 22.23 9.55
CA PHE A 436 -18.51 21.60 8.40
C PHE A 436 -19.78 20.81 8.75
N ASN A 437 -20.00 20.50 10.04
CA ASN A 437 -21.19 19.78 10.52
C ASN A 437 -21.38 18.43 9.80
N LEU A 438 -20.36 17.58 9.76
CA LEU A 438 -20.37 16.29 9.04
C LEU A 438 -20.72 15.09 9.93
N ALA A 439 -20.76 15.26 11.26
CA ALA A 439 -21.30 14.25 12.16
C ALA A 439 -22.04 14.87 13.35
N ASN A 440 -22.99 14.11 13.91
CA ASN A 440 -23.69 14.43 15.16
C ASN A 440 -23.63 13.22 16.10
N SER A 441 -22.42 12.69 16.27
CA SER A 441 -22.13 11.52 17.12
C SER A 441 -22.40 11.86 18.59
N PRO A 442 -23.07 10.97 19.37
CA PRO A 442 -23.18 11.12 20.81
C PRO A 442 -21.87 10.78 21.54
N GLY A 443 -20.89 10.19 20.84
CA GLY A 443 -19.66 9.64 21.42
C GLY A 443 -19.87 8.46 22.36
N GLY A 444 -18.75 7.93 22.86
CA GLY A 444 -18.70 6.87 23.88
C GLY A 444 -17.93 5.64 23.41
N GLY A 445 -17.56 4.78 24.37
CA GLY A 445 -16.70 3.63 24.09
C GLY A 445 -17.39 2.54 23.23
N HIS A 446 -16.74 2.22 22.12
CA HIS A 446 -17.17 1.29 21.07
C HIS A 446 -16.02 0.32 20.70
N ARG A 447 -16.12 -0.36 19.55
CA ARG A 447 -15.04 -1.10 18.88
C ARG A 447 -15.33 -1.14 17.38
N CYS A 448 -14.27 -1.18 16.57
CA CYS A 448 -14.32 -1.31 15.11
C CYS A 448 -15.38 -2.30 14.56
N ASN A 449 -15.58 -3.46 15.20
CA ASN A 449 -16.52 -4.47 14.76
C ASN A 449 -17.81 -4.59 15.60
N GLU A 450 -18.09 -3.64 16.48
CA GLU A 450 -19.29 -3.64 17.31
C GLU A 450 -20.45 -2.90 16.62
N ASP A 451 -21.58 -3.59 16.46
CA ASP A 451 -22.87 -2.96 16.18
C ASP A 451 -23.32 -2.16 17.42
N VAL A 452 -22.99 -0.88 17.46
CA VAL A 452 -23.19 -0.01 18.63
C VAL A 452 -24.66 0.34 18.90
N THR A 453 -25.58 0.05 17.97
CA THR A 453 -27.02 0.32 18.11
C THR A 453 -27.63 -0.35 19.33
N GLY A 454 -27.12 -1.52 19.74
CA GLY A 454 -27.58 -2.25 20.93
C GLY A 454 -27.20 -1.57 22.26
N ARG A 455 -26.12 -0.76 22.29
CA ARG A 455 -25.63 -0.06 23.49
C ARG A 455 -26.13 1.38 23.57
N HIS A 456 -26.20 2.07 22.44
CA HIS A 456 -26.54 3.51 22.37
C HIS A 456 -28.00 3.78 21.94
N GLY A 457 -28.78 2.72 21.67
CA GLY A 457 -30.05 2.81 20.94
C GLY A 457 -29.80 3.01 19.44
N LYS A 458 -30.78 2.68 18.57
CA LYS A 458 -30.55 2.71 17.11
C LYS A 458 -30.09 4.09 16.61
N ASP A 459 -30.86 5.14 16.93
CA ASP A 459 -30.54 6.54 16.59
C ASP A 459 -29.12 6.97 17.04
N GLY A 460 -28.77 6.72 18.30
CA GLY A 460 -27.46 7.09 18.86
C GLY A 460 -26.32 6.24 18.30
N GLY A 461 -26.56 4.95 18.06
CA GLY A 461 -25.58 4.03 17.50
C GLY A 461 -25.25 4.30 16.04
N LEU A 462 -26.26 4.58 15.20
CA LEU A 462 -26.02 4.93 13.79
C LEU A 462 -25.19 6.22 13.66
N ARG A 463 -25.47 7.25 14.48
CA ARG A 463 -24.66 8.48 14.48
C ARG A 463 -23.27 8.31 15.09
N LEU A 464 -23.09 7.34 15.99
CA LEU A 464 -21.78 6.97 16.52
C LEU A 464 -20.95 6.26 15.43
N ALA A 465 -21.47 5.17 14.86
CA ALA A 465 -20.81 4.42 13.79
C ALA A 465 -20.43 5.31 12.59
N TRP A 466 -21.32 6.22 12.20
CA TRP A 466 -21.00 7.24 11.20
C TRP A 466 -19.86 8.16 11.63
N GLY A 467 -19.90 8.71 12.85
CA GLY A 467 -18.86 9.58 13.38
C GLY A 467 -17.46 8.96 13.35
N GLU A 468 -17.30 7.76 13.90
CA GLU A 468 -16.00 7.07 13.97
C GLU A 468 -15.52 6.57 12.59
N GLY A 469 -16.45 6.03 11.77
CA GLY A 469 -16.14 5.48 10.45
C GLY A 469 -15.78 6.56 9.41
N HIS A 470 -16.54 7.64 9.36
CA HIS A 470 -16.25 8.79 8.50
C HIS A 470 -14.98 9.53 8.95
N ALA A 471 -14.68 9.59 10.25
CA ALA A 471 -13.41 10.16 10.73
C ALA A 471 -12.20 9.31 10.30
N THR A 472 -12.34 7.99 10.31
CA THR A 472 -11.36 7.06 9.75
C THR A 472 -11.17 7.27 8.25
N TYR A 473 -12.26 7.25 7.47
CA TYR A 473 -12.22 7.48 6.02
C TYR A 473 -11.49 8.78 5.66
N LEU A 474 -11.88 9.91 6.27
CA LEU A 474 -11.20 11.20 6.05
C LEU A 474 -9.71 11.16 6.39
N GLY A 475 -9.33 10.41 7.43
CA GLY A 475 -7.95 10.31 7.90
C GLY A 475 -7.03 9.56 6.93
N ILE A 476 -7.54 8.55 6.23
CA ILE A 476 -6.80 7.81 5.20
C ILE A 476 -6.86 8.55 3.85
N ALA A 477 -8.05 9.01 3.43
CA ALA A 477 -8.22 9.77 2.18
C ALA A 477 -7.34 11.04 2.14
N ALA A 478 -7.16 11.73 3.27
CA ALA A 478 -6.25 12.86 3.38
C ALA A 478 -4.79 12.51 3.05
N GLN A 479 -4.36 11.28 3.36
CA GLN A 479 -2.99 10.82 3.11
C GLN A 479 -2.78 10.42 1.64
N LEU A 480 -3.77 9.77 0.99
CA LEU A 480 -3.67 9.47 -0.44
C LEU A 480 -3.74 10.74 -1.29
N VAL A 481 -4.72 11.62 -1.06
CA VAL A 481 -4.94 12.84 -1.86
C VAL A 481 -3.78 13.85 -1.76
N THR A 482 -2.97 13.77 -0.71
CA THR A 482 -1.74 14.59 -0.54
C THR A 482 -0.44 13.85 -0.86
N ASN A 483 -0.53 12.57 -1.28
CA ASN A 483 0.62 11.67 -1.49
C ASN A 483 1.59 11.62 -0.30
N ALA A 484 1.06 11.31 0.89
CA ALA A 484 1.86 11.19 2.10
C ALA A 484 2.91 10.07 2.03
N ALA A 485 2.70 9.05 1.18
CA ALA A 485 3.67 7.97 0.95
C ALA A 485 5.02 8.50 0.40
N ALA A 486 4.99 9.55 -0.44
CA ALA A 486 6.20 10.20 -0.95
C ALA A 486 7.05 10.89 0.13
N LEU A 487 6.54 11.04 1.36
CA LEU A 487 7.30 11.54 2.52
C LEU A 487 8.17 10.43 3.16
N GLY A 488 7.93 9.15 2.85
CA GLY A 488 8.68 8.03 3.42
C GLY A 488 8.49 7.82 4.92
N VAL A 489 7.41 8.36 5.50
CA VAL A 489 7.05 8.15 6.91
C VAL A 489 6.43 6.75 7.05
N PRO A 490 6.89 5.90 8.00
CA PRO A 490 6.40 4.52 8.11
C PRO A 490 4.89 4.44 8.37
N ASN A 491 4.18 3.62 7.58
CA ASN A 491 2.72 3.47 7.53
C ASN A 491 2.00 4.84 7.55
N ALA A 492 2.20 5.58 6.46
CA ALA A 492 1.50 6.81 6.11
C ALA A 492 1.34 6.87 4.58
N GLY A 493 0.15 7.20 4.09
CA GLY A 493 -0.15 7.19 2.65
C GLY A 493 -0.37 5.80 2.04
N ASP A 494 -0.73 4.82 2.86
CA ASP A 494 -1.33 3.56 2.41
C ASP A 494 -2.84 3.52 2.76
N THR A 495 -3.50 2.40 2.49
CA THR A 495 -4.97 2.21 2.61
C THR A 495 -5.40 1.72 3.99
N SER A 496 -4.45 1.32 4.83
CA SER A 496 -4.65 0.63 6.10
C SER A 496 -4.64 1.60 7.29
N TYR A 497 -5.45 1.32 8.31
CA TYR A 497 -5.48 2.14 9.53
C TYR A 497 -4.49 1.62 10.58
N HIS A 498 -3.33 2.27 10.78
CA HIS A 498 -2.28 1.78 11.69
C HIS A 498 -2.25 2.45 13.06
N SER A 499 -2.75 1.74 14.06
CA SER A 499 -2.63 2.13 15.46
C SER A 499 -1.31 1.64 16.11
N VAL A 500 -0.16 2.06 15.60
CA VAL A 500 1.18 1.70 16.14
C VAL A 500 1.42 2.26 17.55
N SER A 501 2.25 1.60 18.37
CA SER A 501 2.64 2.04 19.71
C SER A 501 4.14 2.32 19.84
N ALA A 502 4.51 3.59 19.93
CA ALA A 502 5.88 4.08 20.06
C ALA A 502 6.61 3.68 21.37
N ARG A 503 5.94 2.98 22.29
CA ARG A 503 6.58 2.38 23.49
C ARG A 503 6.89 0.88 23.35
N THR A 504 6.28 0.19 22.38
CA THR A 504 6.23 -1.29 22.37
C THR A 504 6.37 -1.93 21.00
N GLY A 505 6.45 -1.14 19.92
CA GLY A 505 6.53 -1.64 18.53
C GLY A 505 5.28 -2.40 18.06
N ARG A 506 4.24 -2.51 18.90
CA ARG A 506 3.01 -3.22 18.54
C ARG A 506 2.15 -2.33 17.64
N ALA A 507 2.00 -2.75 16.39
CA ALA A 507 0.92 -2.31 15.52
C ALA A 507 -0.39 -3.01 15.90
N TRP A 508 -1.49 -2.35 15.55
CA TRP A 508 -2.81 -2.94 15.39
C TRP A 508 -3.42 -2.22 14.20
N GLN A 509 -3.84 -2.98 13.19
CA GLN A 509 -4.26 -2.47 11.89
C GLN A 509 -5.38 -3.34 11.31
N TYR A 510 -6.14 -2.72 10.41
CA TYR A 510 -7.07 -3.33 9.48
C TYR A 510 -7.05 -2.51 8.19
N ASP A 511 -7.40 -3.11 7.06
CA ASP A 511 -7.48 -2.39 5.78
C ASP A 511 -8.88 -1.84 5.51
N ASN A 512 -9.00 -0.79 4.69
CA ASN A 512 -10.29 -0.46 4.08
C ASN A 512 -10.54 -1.38 2.87
N GLU A 513 -9.56 -1.51 1.97
CA GLU A 513 -9.59 -2.30 0.72
C GLU A 513 -9.93 -3.79 0.93
N SER A 514 -9.63 -4.34 2.11
CA SER A 514 -9.84 -5.76 2.38
C SER A 514 -10.50 -5.99 3.74
N ARG A 515 -11.29 -7.07 3.82
CA ARG A 515 -12.08 -7.40 5.01
C ARG A 515 -11.27 -8.22 6.04
N ASP A 516 -9.95 -7.98 6.10
CA ASP A 516 -8.97 -8.73 6.90
C ASP A 516 -9.36 -8.84 8.38
N ARG A 517 -9.84 -7.73 8.93
CA ARG A 517 -10.12 -7.51 10.35
C ARG A 517 -11.25 -6.50 10.51
N CYS A 518 -11.66 -6.38 11.77
CA CYS A 518 -12.73 -5.49 12.20
C CYS A 518 -14.08 -5.71 11.48
N VAL A 519 -14.32 -6.95 11.01
CA VAL A 519 -15.55 -7.35 10.34
C VAL A 519 -16.74 -7.34 11.31
N GLY A 520 -17.72 -6.50 11.02
CA GLY A 520 -19.03 -6.46 11.67
C GLY A 520 -20.17 -6.52 10.66
N ILE A 521 -21.41 -6.64 11.13
CA ILE A 521 -22.60 -6.82 10.29
C ILE A 521 -23.66 -5.76 10.61
N GLY A 522 -24.09 -5.04 9.55
CA GLY A 522 -25.14 -4.04 9.55
C GLY A 522 -24.64 -2.59 9.59
N GLU A 523 -25.57 -1.68 9.34
CA GLU A 523 -25.46 -0.20 9.36
C GLU A 523 -24.94 0.44 10.67
N GLY A 524 -24.78 -0.35 11.74
CA GLY A 524 -24.38 0.11 13.08
C GLY A 524 -22.89 -0.04 13.39
N VAL A 525 -22.03 -0.29 12.40
CA VAL A 525 -20.62 -0.66 12.54
C VAL A 525 -19.73 0.39 11.86
N GLU A 526 -18.73 0.91 12.57
CA GLU A 526 -17.88 2.01 12.08
C GLU A 526 -17.01 1.64 10.88
N THR A 527 -16.45 0.42 10.83
CA THR A 527 -15.64 -0.03 9.68
C THR A 527 -16.46 -0.35 8.45
N ASN A 528 -17.73 -0.73 8.60
CA ASN A 528 -18.63 -0.86 7.45
C ASN A 528 -18.93 0.54 6.86
N VAL A 529 -18.90 1.62 7.68
CA VAL A 529 -18.97 2.99 7.17
C VAL A 529 -17.65 3.41 6.52
N SER A 530 -16.48 3.12 7.13
CA SER A 530 -15.20 3.55 6.56
C SER A 530 -14.92 2.90 5.20
N ARG A 531 -15.24 1.60 5.05
CA ARG A 531 -15.14 0.86 3.78
C ARG A 531 -16.15 1.33 2.74
N ILE A 532 -17.45 1.38 3.05
CA ILE A 532 -18.45 1.89 2.08
C ILE A 532 -18.12 3.31 1.57
N LEU A 533 -17.51 4.18 2.40
CA LEU A 533 -17.04 5.49 1.93
C LEU A 533 -15.72 5.46 1.18
N TRP A 534 -14.92 4.41 1.36
CA TRP A 534 -13.68 4.14 0.63
C TRP A 534 -13.98 3.66 -0.79
N ASP A 535 -14.74 2.58 -0.92
CA ASP A 535 -15.03 1.88 -2.18
C ASP A 535 -15.70 2.84 -3.21
N ILE A 536 -16.63 3.69 -2.76
CA ILE A 536 -17.27 4.75 -3.59
C ILE A 536 -16.27 5.81 -4.11
N ALA A 537 -15.12 5.96 -3.43
CA ALA A 537 -14.24 7.12 -3.50
C ALA A 537 -12.87 6.86 -4.11
N ASP A 538 -12.39 5.62 -4.13
CA ASP A 538 -11.08 5.29 -4.67
C ASP A 538 -11.12 5.12 -6.21
N SER A 539 -10.11 4.44 -6.77
CA SER A 539 -10.05 4.02 -8.18
C SER A 539 -9.44 2.62 -8.36
N ALA A 540 -9.37 1.87 -7.25
CA ALA A 540 -8.92 0.50 -7.18
C ALA A 540 -10.13 -0.40 -7.46
N ILE A 541 -10.41 -0.64 -8.74
CA ILE A 541 -11.49 -1.54 -9.13
C ILE A 541 -11.07 -2.98 -8.79
N ASP A 542 -11.38 -3.38 -7.56
CA ASP A 542 -11.05 -4.65 -6.88
C ASP A 542 -11.71 -5.89 -7.51
N GLY A 543 -12.62 -5.65 -8.45
CA GLY A 543 -13.48 -6.64 -9.10
C GLY A 543 -14.91 -6.64 -8.56
N ASP A 544 -15.19 -5.89 -7.49
CA ASP A 544 -16.46 -5.91 -6.78
C ASP A 544 -17.39 -4.70 -6.99
N ASP A 545 -16.98 -3.57 -7.60
CA ASP A 545 -17.95 -2.64 -8.24
C ASP A 545 -17.39 -1.76 -9.40
N GLU A 546 -18.07 -0.66 -9.75
CA GLU A 546 -17.83 0.20 -10.94
C GLU A 546 -17.84 1.72 -10.60
N ILE A 547 -17.87 2.10 -9.31
CA ILE A 547 -18.06 3.47 -8.81
C ILE A 547 -16.73 4.09 -8.35
N SER A 548 -15.98 4.70 -9.29
CA SER A 548 -14.86 5.58 -8.93
C SER A 548 -15.30 7.06 -8.97
N LEU A 549 -15.81 7.59 -7.84
CA LEU A 549 -16.15 9.03 -7.76
C LEU A 549 -14.94 9.92 -7.45
N GLY A 550 -13.89 9.38 -6.84
CA GLY A 550 -12.79 10.16 -6.29
C GLY A 550 -13.13 10.79 -4.92
N HIS A 551 -12.19 10.72 -3.97
CA HIS A 551 -12.35 11.26 -2.60
C HIS A 551 -12.88 12.70 -2.54
N ASN A 552 -12.50 13.56 -3.51
CA ASN A 552 -12.96 14.94 -3.61
C ASN A 552 -14.48 15.04 -3.85
N ALA A 553 -15.04 14.22 -4.75
CA ALA A 553 -16.47 14.25 -5.06
C ALA A 553 -17.30 13.64 -3.91
N VAL A 554 -16.75 12.63 -3.22
CA VAL A 554 -17.36 12.06 -2.00
C VAL A 554 -17.40 13.09 -0.88
N TRP A 555 -16.34 13.88 -0.69
CA TRP A 555 -16.34 15.02 0.22
C TRP A 555 -17.40 16.08 -0.15
N ASP A 556 -17.46 16.50 -1.43
CA ASP A 556 -18.43 17.49 -1.90
C ASP A 556 -19.88 17.02 -1.66
N GLN A 557 -20.21 15.80 -2.06
CA GLN A 557 -21.56 15.24 -1.93
C GLN A 557 -21.99 15.11 -0.46
N ILE A 558 -21.12 14.58 0.42
CA ILE A 558 -21.43 14.46 1.86
C ILE A 558 -21.57 15.84 2.51
N ARG A 559 -20.71 16.81 2.17
CA ARG A 559 -20.78 18.17 2.72
C ARG A 559 -22.06 18.89 2.34
N ASP A 560 -22.53 18.73 1.10
CA ASP A 560 -23.67 19.49 0.58
C ASP A 560 -25.02 18.75 0.76
N ALA A 561 -24.99 17.47 1.14
CA ALA A 561 -26.18 16.69 1.50
C ALA A 561 -26.97 17.28 2.69
N ALA A 562 -28.30 17.29 2.56
CA ALA A 562 -29.21 17.90 3.54
C ALA A 562 -29.32 17.12 4.87
N ASN A 563 -29.15 15.80 4.83
CA ASN A 563 -28.88 14.94 5.97
C ASN A 563 -27.58 14.17 5.68
N ARG A 564 -26.76 13.91 6.70
CA ARG A 564 -25.40 13.37 6.52
C ARG A 564 -24.80 12.84 7.84
N PHE A 565 -25.62 12.17 8.66
CA PHE A 565 -25.24 11.79 10.02
C PHE A 565 -25.28 10.29 10.29
N THR A 566 -25.67 9.50 9.30
CA THR A 566 -25.82 8.04 9.35
C THR A 566 -25.51 7.41 7.99
N LEU A 567 -25.20 6.12 7.95
CA LEU A 567 -25.05 5.38 6.70
C LEU A 567 -26.33 5.40 5.82
N ASN A 568 -27.50 5.55 6.43
CA ASN A 568 -28.76 5.74 5.71
C ASN A 568 -28.78 7.06 4.93
N ASP A 569 -28.27 8.14 5.53
CA ASP A 569 -28.20 9.45 4.87
C ASP A 569 -27.20 9.42 3.69
N ALA A 570 -26.08 8.69 3.85
CA ALA A 570 -25.12 8.45 2.77
C ALA A 570 -25.76 7.65 1.61
N TRP A 571 -26.50 6.58 1.91
CA TRP A 571 -27.23 5.82 0.88
C TRP A 571 -28.18 6.69 0.06
N THR A 572 -28.95 7.58 0.71
CA THR A 572 -29.79 8.54 -0.03
C THR A 572 -28.96 9.58 -0.79
N THR A 573 -27.84 10.05 -0.22
CA THR A 573 -26.95 11.02 -0.87
C THR A 573 -26.38 10.49 -2.18
N PHE A 574 -25.94 9.23 -2.21
CA PHE A 574 -25.32 8.64 -3.39
C PHE A 574 -26.31 8.00 -4.37
N THR A 575 -27.52 7.59 -3.94
CA THR A 575 -28.46 6.85 -4.81
C THR A 575 -29.77 7.58 -5.19
N ASP A 576 -30.08 8.74 -4.61
CA ASP A 576 -31.31 9.48 -4.99
C ASP A 576 -31.16 10.11 -6.39
N GLY A 577 -32.09 9.78 -7.28
CA GLY A 577 -32.14 10.31 -8.65
C GLY A 577 -31.35 9.50 -9.70
N LYS A 578 -30.61 8.47 -9.28
CA LYS A 578 -29.92 7.53 -10.18
C LYS A 578 -30.88 6.53 -10.86
N SER A 579 -30.42 5.94 -11.96
CA SER A 579 -31.05 4.80 -12.62
C SER A 579 -31.03 3.54 -11.74
N ALA A 580 -31.83 2.53 -12.10
CA ALA A 580 -31.80 1.23 -11.42
C ALA A 580 -30.46 0.50 -11.61
N GLU A 581 -29.84 0.63 -12.79
CA GLU A 581 -28.52 0.12 -13.11
C GLU A 581 -27.46 0.68 -12.16
N GLU A 582 -27.27 2.01 -12.17
CA GLU A 582 -26.31 2.67 -11.28
C GLU A 582 -26.58 2.34 -9.80
N LYS A 583 -27.85 2.32 -9.40
CA LYS A 583 -28.24 2.04 -8.01
C LYS A 583 -27.90 0.60 -7.58
N SER A 584 -27.83 -0.34 -8.53
CA SER A 584 -27.38 -1.70 -8.25
C SER A 584 -25.88 -1.78 -7.96
N GLN A 585 -25.05 -0.95 -8.60
CA GLN A 585 -23.61 -0.84 -8.33
C GLN A 585 -23.37 -0.41 -6.87
N TYR A 586 -24.03 0.67 -6.39
CA TYR A 586 -23.98 1.02 -4.96
C TYR A 586 -24.57 -0.07 -4.06
N GLY A 587 -25.58 -0.81 -4.53
CA GLY A 587 -26.13 -1.96 -3.80
C GLY A 587 -25.08 -3.06 -3.55
N LYS A 588 -24.13 -3.23 -4.48
CA LYS A 588 -23.02 -4.18 -4.40
C LYS A 588 -22.02 -3.81 -3.30
N ILE A 589 -21.55 -2.56 -3.28
CA ILE A 589 -20.73 -1.97 -2.19
C ILE A 589 -21.36 -2.22 -0.80
N TRP A 590 -22.65 -1.91 -0.66
CA TRP A 590 -23.38 -2.13 0.60
C TRP A 590 -23.53 -3.63 0.95
N ALA A 591 -23.55 -4.54 -0.01
CA ALA A 591 -23.69 -5.98 0.20
C ALA A 591 -22.36 -6.64 0.60
N GLN A 592 -21.27 -6.29 -0.11
CA GLN A 592 -19.88 -6.64 0.18
C GLN A 592 -19.52 -6.26 1.62
N ASN A 593 -19.85 -5.02 2.03
CA ASN A 593 -19.68 -4.52 3.39
C ASN A 593 -20.77 -4.92 4.40
N GLN A 594 -21.67 -5.82 4.02
CA GLN A 594 -22.68 -6.42 4.92
C GLN A 594 -23.57 -5.38 5.61
N ALA A 595 -23.91 -4.28 4.93
CA ALA A 595 -24.89 -3.27 5.32
C ALA A 595 -26.25 -3.48 4.64
N SER A 596 -26.28 -3.96 3.38
CA SER A 596 -27.50 -4.41 2.68
C SER A 596 -27.62 -5.94 2.66
N ALA A 597 -28.64 -6.47 1.98
CA ALA A 597 -28.79 -7.91 1.79
C ALA A 597 -27.74 -8.45 0.80
N GLN A 598 -27.23 -9.66 1.02
CA GLN A 598 -26.28 -10.32 0.11
C GLN A 598 -26.93 -11.52 -0.57
N LEU A 599 -26.93 -11.59 -1.91
CA LEU A 599 -27.63 -12.61 -2.68
C LEU A 599 -26.91 -13.96 -2.66
N THR A 600 -27.65 -15.07 -2.51
CA THR A 600 -27.07 -16.43 -2.36
C THR A 600 -27.76 -17.54 -3.14
N ALA A 601 -28.97 -17.31 -3.67
CA ALA A 601 -29.60 -18.17 -4.69
C ALA A 601 -30.73 -17.41 -5.42
N PRO A 602 -31.10 -17.78 -6.65
CA PRO A 602 -30.42 -18.71 -7.54
C PRO A 602 -28.98 -18.28 -7.87
N VAL A 603 -28.22 -19.20 -8.48
CA VAL A 603 -26.91 -18.85 -9.06
C VAL A 603 -27.08 -17.75 -10.09
N ASP A 604 -26.05 -16.92 -10.20
CA ASP A 604 -25.96 -15.93 -11.27
C ASP A 604 -25.90 -16.63 -12.65
N GLY A 605 -26.59 -16.08 -13.65
CA GLY A 605 -26.73 -16.69 -14.98
C GLY A 605 -27.63 -17.93 -15.05
N LEU A 606 -28.48 -18.20 -14.05
CA LEU A 606 -29.42 -19.33 -14.09
C LEU A 606 -30.37 -19.24 -15.29
N VAL A 607 -30.48 -20.32 -16.07
CA VAL A 607 -31.38 -20.43 -17.23
C VAL A 607 -32.85 -20.20 -16.84
N ILE A 608 -33.55 -19.35 -17.59
CA ILE A 608 -34.94 -18.94 -17.34
C ILE A 608 -35.92 -20.09 -17.65
N GLY A 609 -36.13 -20.97 -16.66
CA GLY A 609 -37.00 -22.13 -16.78
C GLY A 609 -38.49 -21.85 -16.58
N ASN A 610 -39.34 -22.78 -17.02
CA ASN A 610 -40.81 -22.69 -16.81
C ASN A 610 -41.24 -22.77 -15.32
N ALA A 611 -40.41 -23.32 -14.43
CA ALA A 611 -40.71 -23.46 -13.00
C ALA A 611 -40.07 -22.31 -12.19
N PRO A 612 -40.78 -21.72 -11.21
CA PRO A 612 -40.25 -20.61 -10.42
C PRO A 612 -39.02 -21.03 -9.58
N PRO A 613 -37.89 -20.31 -9.67
CA PRO A 613 -36.75 -20.49 -8.77
C PRO A 613 -37.05 -19.91 -7.38
N THR A 614 -36.29 -20.33 -6.38
CA THR A 614 -36.31 -19.75 -5.02
C THR A 614 -35.16 -18.76 -4.88
N PHE A 615 -35.51 -17.50 -4.65
CA PHE A 615 -34.58 -16.41 -4.36
C PHE A 615 -34.19 -16.45 -2.88
N LYS A 616 -32.90 -16.30 -2.55
CA LYS A 616 -32.35 -16.36 -1.19
C LYS A 616 -31.29 -15.27 -0.97
N TRP A 617 -31.21 -14.77 0.26
CA TRP A 617 -30.26 -13.74 0.64
C TRP A 617 -29.91 -13.79 2.14
N THR A 618 -28.74 -13.25 2.49
CA THR A 618 -28.34 -12.98 3.88
C THR A 618 -28.96 -11.67 4.35
N LYS A 619 -29.52 -11.66 5.58
CA LYS A 619 -30.32 -10.53 6.10
C LYS A 619 -29.54 -9.31 6.61
N ASN A 620 -28.29 -9.48 7.03
CA ASN A 620 -27.39 -8.41 7.51
C ASN A 620 -28.03 -7.35 8.45
N LYS A 621 -28.72 -7.82 9.51
CA LYS A 621 -29.48 -7.02 10.51
C LYS A 621 -30.72 -6.27 10.01
N LEU A 622 -31.05 -6.37 8.72
CA LEU A 622 -32.31 -5.90 8.16
C LEU A 622 -33.43 -6.92 8.48
N ASN A 623 -34.69 -6.47 8.50
CA ASN A 623 -35.83 -7.24 9.01
C ASN A 623 -37.13 -7.08 8.20
N LYS A 624 -37.03 -6.53 7.00
CA LYS A 624 -38.11 -6.35 6.03
C LYS A 624 -37.52 -6.34 4.64
N PHE A 625 -38.10 -7.11 3.71
CA PHE A 625 -37.52 -7.33 2.39
C PHE A 625 -38.56 -7.38 1.25
N SER A 626 -38.14 -6.98 0.06
CA SER A 626 -38.83 -7.17 -1.23
C SER A 626 -37.81 -7.59 -2.31
N VAL A 627 -38.24 -8.37 -3.30
CA VAL A 627 -37.43 -8.81 -4.44
C VAL A 627 -37.92 -8.10 -5.70
N LYS A 628 -37.02 -7.40 -6.39
CA LYS A 628 -37.30 -6.66 -7.63
C LYS A 628 -36.69 -7.35 -8.84
N PHE A 629 -37.34 -7.21 -9.99
CA PHE A 629 -36.94 -7.79 -11.27
C PHE A 629 -36.92 -6.73 -12.37
N TYR A 630 -35.85 -6.71 -13.16
CA TYR A 630 -35.65 -5.78 -14.26
C TYR A 630 -35.32 -6.52 -15.56
N ASP A 631 -35.72 -5.96 -16.71
CA ASP A 631 -35.29 -6.45 -18.03
C ASP A 631 -33.88 -5.97 -18.40
N GLN A 632 -33.38 -6.36 -19.57
CA GLN A 632 -32.04 -6.01 -20.07
C GLN A 632 -31.80 -4.49 -20.18
N ASP A 633 -32.86 -3.69 -20.27
CA ASP A 633 -32.86 -2.22 -20.38
C ASP A 633 -33.19 -1.56 -19.02
N TRP A 634 -33.10 -2.32 -17.93
CA TRP A 634 -33.38 -1.94 -16.54
C TRP A 634 -34.78 -1.39 -16.24
N ASN A 635 -35.79 -1.77 -17.02
CA ASN A 635 -37.20 -1.46 -16.69
C ASN A 635 -37.75 -2.47 -15.68
N GLU A 636 -38.51 -2.01 -14.66
CA GLU A 636 -39.07 -2.91 -13.65
C GLU A 636 -40.18 -3.81 -14.24
N ILE A 637 -39.91 -5.11 -14.32
CA ILE A 637 -40.82 -6.14 -14.84
C ILE A 637 -41.50 -6.98 -13.75
N GLY A 638 -41.11 -6.82 -12.48
CA GLY A 638 -41.74 -7.52 -11.36
C GLY A 638 -41.27 -7.09 -9.97
N ASP A 639 -42.14 -7.31 -8.99
CA ASP A 639 -41.91 -7.05 -7.56
C ASP A 639 -42.64 -8.13 -6.75
N SER A 640 -42.00 -8.68 -5.71
CA SER A 640 -42.66 -9.57 -4.75
C SER A 640 -43.66 -8.84 -3.83
N GLY A 641 -43.48 -7.53 -3.65
CA GLY A 641 -44.01 -6.77 -2.53
C GLY A 641 -43.34 -7.14 -1.20
N ASP A 642 -43.79 -6.49 -0.11
CA ASP A 642 -43.27 -6.67 1.25
C ASP A 642 -43.45 -8.11 1.78
N GLN A 643 -42.33 -8.82 1.93
CA GLN A 643 -42.29 -10.17 2.49
C GLN A 643 -42.03 -10.21 4.01
N GLY A 644 -41.82 -9.04 4.65
CA GLY A 644 -41.44 -8.96 6.06
C GLY A 644 -40.07 -9.61 6.35
N ASP A 645 -39.91 -10.16 7.56
CA ASP A 645 -38.63 -10.66 8.08
C ASP A 645 -38.25 -12.07 7.55
N VAL A 646 -38.07 -12.21 6.23
CA VAL A 646 -37.64 -13.46 5.57
C VAL A 646 -36.25 -13.35 4.94
N SER A 647 -35.63 -14.49 4.63
CA SER A 647 -34.32 -14.59 3.96
C SER A 647 -34.40 -15.34 2.62
N GLN A 648 -35.62 -15.61 2.16
CA GLN A 648 -35.91 -16.27 0.89
C GLN A 648 -37.35 -16.00 0.46
N TRP A 649 -37.60 -16.04 -0.84
CA TRP A 649 -38.92 -15.95 -1.47
C TRP A 649 -39.00 -16.86 -2.68
N THR A 650 -40.21 -17.24 -3.10
CA THR A 650 -40.46 -18.04 -4.30
C THR A 650 -41.74 -17.52 -4.94
N PRO A 651 -41.71 -17.02 -6.19
CA PRO A 651 -42.92 -16.57 -6.84
C PRO A 651 -43.91 -17.73 -7.01
N THR A 652 -45.21 -17.43 -6.96
CA THR A 652 -46.21 -18.34 -7.50
C THR A 652 -46.01 -18.48 -9.02
N GLN A 653 -46.52 -19.57 -9.60
CA GLN A 653 -46.41 -19.80 -11.05
C GLN A 653 -46.93 -18.61 -11.88
N ALA A 654 -47.99 -17.92 -11.42
CA ALA A 654 -48.55 -16.77 -12.12
C ALA A 654 -47.66 -15.51 -12.06
N GLU A 655 -46.98 -15.27 -10.94
CA GLU A 655 -46.00 -14.18 -10.81
C GLU A 655 -44.76 -14.47 -11.66
N TRP A 656 -44.27 -15.72 -11.64
CA TRP A 656 -43.15 -16.15 -12.47
C TRP A 656 -43.48 -16.13 -13.97
N ASP A 657 -44.68 -16.57 -14.35
CA ASP A 657 -45.17 -16.45 -15.73
C ASP A 657 -45.30 -14.98 -16.16
N ASN A 658 -45.65 -14.04 -15.27
CA ASN A 658 -45.64 -12.61 -15.63
C ASN A 658 -44.20 -12.08 -15.83
N ILE A 659 -43.26 -12.44 -14.95
CA ILE A 659 -41.86 -11.99 -15.02
C ILE A 659 -41.19 -12.52 -16.30
N ARG A 660 -41.26 -13.84 -16.55
CA ARG A 660 -40.51 -14.52 -17.62
C ARG A 660 -41.10 -14.43 -19.02
N ASN A 661 -42.33 -13.93 -19.17
CA ASN A 661 -42.98 -13.76 -20.48
C ASN A 661 -42.77 -12.36 -21.06
N ASN A 662 -41.96 -11.51 -20.41
CA ASN A 662 -41.41 -10.31 -21.05
C ASN A 662 -40.41 -10.73 -22.15
N PRO A 663 -40.29 -9.95 -23.25
CA PRO A 663 -39.45 -10.31 -24.40
C PRO A 663 -37.97 -9.98 -24.15
N THR A 664 -37.40 -10.51 -23.06
CA THR A 664 -35.99 -10.31 -22.68
C THR A 664 -35.29 -11.65 -22.49
N GLU A 665 -34.03 -11.72 -22.92
CA GLU A 665 -33.17 -12.89 -22.77
C GLU A 665 -32.32 -12.83 -21.48
N THR A 666 -32.34 -11.70 -20.78
CA THR A 666 -31.70 -11.46 -19.47
C THR A 666 -32.70 -10.84 -18.50
N ILE A 667 -32.74 -11.36 -17.27
CA ILE A 667 -33.52 -10.76 -16.17
C ILE A 667 -32.59 -10.47 -15.01
N PHE A 668 -32.41 -9.19 -14.69
CA PHE A 668 -31.70 -8.73 -13.49
C PHE A 668 -32.63 -8.84 -12.27
N TRP A 669 -32.09 -9.17 -11.10
CA TRP A 669 -32.85 -9.12 -9.85
C TRP A 669 -32.01 -8.64 -8.66
N ILE A 670 -32.66 -7.91 -7.75
CA ILE A 670 -32.09 -7.40 -6.49
C ILE A 670 -33.06 -7.66 -5.32
N VAL A 671 -32.54 -7.57 -4.10
CA VAL A 671 -33.32 -7.56 -2.86
C VAL A 671 -33.21 -6.19 -2.20
N GLU A 672 -34.35 -5.54 -2.01
CA GLU A 672 -34.46 -4.37 -1.14
C GLU A 672 -34.56 -4.81 0.31
N GLY A 673 -33.73 -4.25 1.19
CA GLY A 673 -33.73 -4.55 2.63
C GLY A 673 -33.91 -3.30 3.50
N GLN A 674 -34.79 -3.37 4.49
CA GLN A 674 -35.06 -2.32 5.47
C GLN A 674 -34.88 -2.82 6.92
N ASN A 675 -34.46 -1.93 7.82
CA ASN A 675 -34.59 -2.16 9.26
C ASN A 675 -35.72 -1.28 9.83
N SER A 676 -36.86 -1.93 10.10
CA SER A 676 -38.14 -1.31 10.50
C SER A 676 -38.18 -0.79 11.94
N THR A 677 -37.09 -0.91 12.71
CA THR A 677 -36.99 -0.34 14.06
C THR A 677 -36.64 1.14 13.96
N ASN A 678 -37.33 2.02 14.69
CA ASN A 678 -37.14 3.47 14.59
C ASN A 678 -35.74 3.94 15.07
N PRO A 679 -35.03 4.84 14.34
CA PRO A 679 -35.39 5.40 13.04
C PRO A 679 -35.34 4.34 11.95
N VAL A 680 -36.38 4.27 11.11
CA VAL A 680 -36.45 3.31 10.00
C VAL A 680 -35.36 3.64 8.99
N THR A 681 -34.67 2.62 8.49
CA THR A 681 -33.56 2.76 7.55
C THR A 681 -33.66 1.78 6.38
N GLY A 682 -33.04 2.14 5.26
CA GLY A 682 -33.25 1.54 3.96
C GLY A 682 -34.51 2.10 3.24
N PRO A 683 -34.90 1.53 2.08
CA PRO A 683 -34.38 0.28 1.51
C PRO A 683 -32.97 0.45 0.96
N TYR A 684 -32.03 -0.30 1.54
CA TYR A 684 -30.73 -0.56 0.92
C TYR A 684 -30.94 -1.65 -0.14
N TRP A 685 -30.36 -1.50 -1.32
CA TRP A 685 -30.36 -2.56 -2.33
C TRP A 685 -29.20 -3.53 -2.07
N SER A 686 -29.39 -4.79 -2.41
CA SER A 686 -28.31 -5.75 -2.57
C SER A 686 -27.48 -5.47 -3.83
N ASP A 687 -26.37 -6.19 -3.95
CA ASP A 687 -25.80 -6.63 -5.23
C ASP A 687 -26.88 -7.20 -6.17
N CYS A 688 -26.61 -7.24 -7.48
CA CYS A 688 -27.49 -7.80 -8.49
C CYS A 688 -27.02 -9.18 -8.98
N ARG A 689 -27.98 -10.01 -9.41
CA ARG A 689 -27.69 -11.24 -10.18
C ARG A 689 -28.56 -11.27 -11.44
N LYS A 690 -28.01 -11.86 -12.51
CA LYS A 690 -28.69 -12.11 -13.78
C LYS A 690 -29.35 -13.49 -13.77
N LEU A 691 -30.43 -13.64 -14.54
CA LEU A 691 -31.00 -14.90 -15.01
C LEU A 691 -30.95 -14.87 -16.54
N GLY A 692 -30.59 -15.97 -17.19
CA GLY A 692 -30.31 -15.97 -18.63
C GLY A 692 -28.98 -15.29 -18.98
N GLY A 693 -28.96 -14.51 -20.06
CA GLY A 693 -27.75 -13.90 -20.64
C GLY A 693 -27.13 -14.71 -21.78
N VAL A 694 -26.17 -14.09 -22.47
CA VAL A 694 -25.47 -14.60 -23.67
C VAL A 694 -24.34 -15.55 -23.28
N ASP A 695 -24.35 -16.77 -23.82
CA ASP A 695 -23.28 -17.76 -23.65
C ASP A 695 -22.09 -17.50 -24.57
N PHE A 696 -22.36 -17.11 -25.83
CA PHE A 696 -21.35 -16.81 -26.85
C PHE A 696 -21.58 -15.44 -27.50
N ALA A 697 -20.62 -14.54 -27.37
CA ALA A 697 -20.58 -13.28 -28.10
C ALA A 697 -19.51 -13.32 -29.20
N PHE A 698 -19.88 -12.86 -30.38
CA PHE A 698 -18.95 -12.63 -31.48
C PHE A 698 -18.83 -11.12 -31.65
N VAL A 699 -17.63 -10.57 -31.41
CA VAL A 699 -17.35 -9.12 -31.46
C VAL A 699 -16.33 -8.89 -32.59
N ILE A 700 -16.87 -8.67 -33.79
CA ILE A 700 -16.09 -8.79 -35.03
C ILE A 700 -15.96 -7.42 -35.69
N ASP A 701 -14.72 -7.01 -35.95
CA ASP A 701 -14.43 -5.86 -36.80
C ASP A 701 -14.96 -6.12 -38.23
N ASP A 702 -15.75 -5.19 -38.77
CA ASP A 702 -16.29 -5.28 -40.14
C ASP A 702 -15.96 -4.04 -41.00
N THR A 703 -14.87 -3.35 -40.67
CA THR A 703 -14.26 -2.25 -41.44
C THR A 703 -13.80 -2.67 -42.84
N GLY A 704 -13.32 -1.72 -43.64
CA GLY A 704 -12.82 -1.99 -44.99
C GLY A 704 -11.40 -2.59 -45.05
N SER A 705 -10.64 -2.58 -43.95
CA SER A 705 -9.27 -3.10 -43.89
C SER A 705 -9.21 -4.61 -43.61
N MET A 706 -10.15 -5.13 -42.79
CA MET A 706 -10.50 -6.55 -42.57
C MET A 706 -10.92 -7.34 -43.85
N GLY A 707 -10.61 -6.83 -45.05
CA GLY A 707 -11.06 -7.35 -46.33
C GLY A 707 -10.52 -8.73 -46.70
N GLU A 708 -9.42 -9.16 -46.10
CA GLU A 708 -8.80 -10.46 -46.36
C GLU A 708 -9.10 -11.47 -45.22
N GLU A 709 -9.33 -10.96 -44.00
CA GLU A 709 -9.68 -11.65 -42.75
C GLU A 709 -11.13 -12.11 -42.69
N ILE A 710 -12.08 -11.21 -42.99
CA ILE A 710 -13.52 -11.38 -42.68
C ILE A 710 -14.13 -12.63 -43.31
N GLY A 711 -13.53 -13.12 -44.40
CA GLY A 711 -13.88 -14.38 -45.03
C GLY A 711 -13.63 -15.57 -44.12
N GLY A 712 -12.41 -15.67 -43.58
CA GLY A 712 -12.01 -16.73 -42.64
C GLY A 712 -12.81 -16.67 -41.34
N VAL A 713 -12.99 -15.47 -40.76
CA VAL A 713 -13.79 -15.30 -39.52
C VAL A 713 -15.23 -15.79 -39.71
N ARG A 714 -15.89 -15.38 -40.80
CA ARG A 714 -17.27 -15.76 -41.09
C ARG A 714 -17.40 -17.26 -41.32
N ASP A 715 -16.50 -17.85 -42.10
CA ASP A 715 -16.60 -19.26 -42.49
C ASP A 715 -16.25 -20.17 -41.28
N ALA A 716 -15.30 -19.77 -40.43
CA ALA A 716 -15.02 -20.39 -39.12
C ALA A 716 -16.23 -20.32 -38.16
N LEU A 717 -16.88 -19.17 -38.05
CA LEU A 717 -18.11 -19.01 -37.24
C LEU A 717 -19.26 -19.88 -37.75
N LEU A 718 -19.42 -20.03 -39.07
CA LEU A 718 -20.43 -20.92 -39.65
C LEU A 718 -20.10 -22.40 -39.40
N ASN A 719 -18.82 -22.79 -39.46
CA ASN A 719 -18.36 -24.13 -39.10
C ASN A 719 -18.64 -24.43 -37.62
N PHE A 720 -18.29 -23.53 -36.70
CA PHE A 720 -18.61 -23.64 -35.26
C PHE A 720 -20.11 -23.77 -35.01
N LEU A 721 -20.92 -22.85 -35.56
CA LEU A 721 -22.38 -22.88 -35.41
C LEU A 721 -23.02 -24.13 -36.01
N SER A 722 -22.36 -24.85 -36.92
CA SER A 722 -22.87 -26.12 -37.46
C SER A 722 -22.81 -27.29 -36.47
N THR A 723 -22.06 -27.16 -35.37
CA THR A 723 -21.89 -28.22 -34.35
C THR A 723 -23.07 -28.32 -33.36
N PHE A 724 -23.90 -27.28 -33.27
CA PHE A 724 -25.03 -27.20 -32.34
C PHE A 724 -26.29 -27.89 -32.90
N ASP A 725 -27.14 -28.45 -32.01
CA ASP A 725 -28.44 -29.01 -32.43
C ASP A 725 -29.39 -27.86 -32.85
N PRO A 726 -29.87 -27.80 -34.11
CA PRO A 726 -30.79 -26.76 -34.57
C PRO A 726 -32.18 -26.79 -33.89
N ASN A 727 -32.44 -27.76 -33.01
CA ASN A 727 -33.66 -27.88 -32.20
C ASN A 727 -33.45 -27.51 -30.71
N SER A 728 -32.21 -27.30 -30.25
CA SER A 728 -31.94 -26.78 -28.91
C SER A 728 -32.28 -25.29 -28.83
N THR A 729 -32.64 -24.83 -27.64
CA THR A 729 -32.79 -23.42 -27.28
C THR A 729 -31.96 -23.05 -26.05
N ASP A 730 -31.03 -23.92 -25.65
CA ASP A 730 -30.34 -23.81 -24.36
C ASP A 730 -29.26 -22.72 -24.40
N THR A 731 -28.57 -22.60 -25.54
CA THR A 731 -27.52 -21.60 -25.82
C THR A 731 -28.10 -20.29 -26.39
N LEU A 732 -27.61 -19.15 -25.90
CA LEU A 732 -27.88 -17.82 -26.47
C LEU A 732 -26.63 -17.25 -27.15
N PHE A 733 -26.77 -16.81 -28.40
CA PHE A 733 -25.70 -16.19 -29.19
C PHE A 733 -25.96 -14.69 -29.43
N GLN A 734 -24.89 -13.90 -29.54
CA GLN A 734 -24.94 -12.49 -29.94
C GLN A 734 -23.85 -12.18 -30.98
N LEU A 735 -24.15 -11.34 -31.98
CA LEU A 735 -23.16 -10.85 -32.96
C LEU A 735 -23.13 -9.31 -32.97
N THR A 736 -22.07 -8.78 -32.38
CA THR A 736 -21.74 -7.35 -32.42
C THR A 736 -20.67 -7.13 -33.48
N THR A 737 -20.80 -6.06 -34.26
CA THR A 737 -19.72 -5.62 -35.15
C THR A 737 -19.40 -4.15 -34.94
N PHE A 738 -18.18 -3.73 -35.27
CA PHE A 738 -17.71 -2.37 -35.03
C PHE A 738 -16.82 -1.82 -36.16
N LYS A 739 -16.77 -0.49 -36.20
CA LYS A 739 -15.94 0.41 -37.02
C LYS A 739 -15.71 1.66 -36.16
N ASP A 740 -15.80 2.88 -36.73
CA ASP A 740 -16.02 4.15 -36.02
C ASP A 740 -17.12 4.05 -34.92
N GLY A 741 -18.15 3.25 -35.19
CA GLY A 741 -19.27 2.99 -34.27
C GLY A 741 -19.62 1.50 -34.17
N VAL A 742 -20.31 1.15 -33.08
CA VAL A 742 -20.69 -0.23 -32.74
C VAL A 742 -22.10 -0.56 -33.24
N SER A 743 -22.33 -1.81 -33.60
CA SER A 743 -23.62 -2.35 -34.07
C SER A 743 -23.88 -3.71 -33.45
N VAL A 744 -24.57 -3.70 -32.30
CA VAL A 744 -25.10 -4.88 -31.62
C VAL A 744 -26.30 -5.43 -32.40
N ARG A 745 -26.36 -6.74 -32.64
CA ARG A 745 -27.55 -7.43 -33.17
C ARG A 745 -28.30 -8.10 -32.03
N GLU A 746 -29.63 -8.19 -32.17
CA GLU A 746 -30.52 -8.88 -31.22
C GLU A 746 -29.99 -10.28 -30.87
N PRO A 747 -29.79 -10.61 -29.57
CA PRO A 747 -29.44 -11.95 -29.14
C PRO A 747 -30.44 -13.00 -29.60
N THR A 748 -29.99 -14.23 -29.86
CA THR A 748 -30.91 -15.27 -30.35
C THR A 748 -30.51 -16.70 -29.96
N ARG A 749 -31.52 -17.47 -29.57
CA ARG A 749 -31.47 -18.93 -29.36
C ARG A 749 -31.76 -19.73 -30.64
N VAL A 750 -32.10 -19.05 -31.73
CA VAL A 750 -32.49 -19.69 -33.00
C VAL A 750 -31.26 -19.80 -33.89
N LEU A 751 -30.71 -21.01 -34.02
CA LEU A 751 -29.46 -21.26 -34.73
C LEU A 751 -29.45 -20.71 -36.17
N ALA A 752 -30.56 -20.85 -36.89
CA ALA A 752 -30.73 -20.32 -38.25
C ALA A 752 -30.69 -18.77 -38.31
N THR A 753 -31.06 -18.08 -37.23
CA THR A 753 -31.01 -16.60 -37.15
C THR A 753 -29.57 -16.13 -36.99
N ILE A 754 -28.81 -16.70 -36.04
CA ILE A 754 -27.39 -16.34 -35.87
C ILE A 754 -26.55 -16.76 -37.08
N GLN A 755 -26.81 -17.92 -37.69
CA GLN A 755 -26.18 -18.31 -38.97
C GLN A 755 -26.50 -17.30 -40.09
N SER A 756 -27.74 -16.80 -40.18
CA SER A 756 -28.09 -15.75 -41.14
C SER A 756 -27.38 -14.42 -40.84
N GLN A 757 -27.25 -14.03 -39.56
CA GLN A 757 -26.52 -12.83 -39.15
C GLN A 757 -25.02 -12.95 -39.51
N VAL A 758 -24.36 -14.05 -39.15
CA VAL A 758 -22.95 -14.32 -39.49
C VAL A 758 -22.75 -14.36 -41.01
N SER A 759 -23.64 -15.01 -41.77
CA SER A 759 -23.54 -15.07 -43.24
C SER A 759 -23.61 -13.70 -43.94
N SER A 760 -24.05 -12.64 -43.23
CA SER A 760 -24.08 -11.26 -43.74
C SER A 760 -22.82 -10.43 -43.44
N LEU A 761 -21.81 -11.01 -42.79
CA LEU A 761 -20.53 -10.32 -42.50
C LEU A 761 -19.75 -10.01 -43.79
N THR A 762 -19.47 -8.71 -43.98
CA THR A 762 -18.71 -8.16 -45.11
C THR A 762 -17.90 -6.93 -44.68
N ALA A 763 -16.58 -6.99 -44.85
CA ALA A 763 -15.67 -5.85 -44.68
C ALA A 763 -16.09 -4.66 -45.56
N SER A 764 -16.33 -3.49 -44.94
CA SER A 764 -16.68 -2.26 -45.65
C SER A 764 -16.57 -1.01 -44.76
N GLY A 765 -16.30 0.15 -45.34
CA GLY A 765 -16.22 1.40 -44.57
C GLY A 765 -14.98 1.46 -43.67
N GLY A 766 -15.14 1.98 -42.46
CA GLY A 766 -14.03 2.52 -41.65
C GLY A 766 -13.67 3.93 -42.13
N GLY A 767 -13.58 4.89 -41.20
CA GLY A 767 -13.18 6.27 -41.50
C GLY A 767 -11.68 6.49 -41.32
N ASP A 768 -11.17 6.01 -40.18
CA ASP A 768 -9.80 6.16 -39.71
C ASP A 768 -9.45 5.03 -38.74
N CYS A 769 -8.35 4.32 -39.00
CA CYS A 769 -7.65 3.52 -38.00
C CYS A 769 -6.95 4.52 -37.05
N PRO A 770 -7.18 4.53 -35.72
CA PRO A 770 -7.68 3.43 -34.88
C PRO A 770 -9.21 3.32 -34.73
N GLU A 771 -9.70 2.12 -34.41
CA GLU A 771 -11.12 1.72 -34.47
C GLU A 771 -11.81 1.55 -33.10
N ASN A 772 -13.15 1.47 -33.07
CA ASN A 772 -13.95 1.46 -31.82
C ASN A 772 -14.09 0.06 -31.18
N SER A 773 -12.99 -0.67 -31.13
CA SER A 773 -12.88 -2.05 -30.62
C SER A 773 -13.22 -2.18 -29.13
N VAL A 774 -12.78 -1.24 -28.29
CA VAL A 774 -13.08 -1.22 -26.84
C VAL A 774 -14.58 -1.04 -26.59
N GLY A 775 -15.23 -0.11 -27.31
CA GLY A 775 -16.68 0.05 -27.26
C GLY A 775 -17.43 -1.17 -27.82
N GLY A 776 -16.86 -1.82 -28.85
CA GLY A 776 -17.37 -3.06 -29.43
C GLY A 776 -17.38 -4.22 -28.42
N LEU A 777 -16.28 -4.41 -27.69
CA LEU A 777 -16.17 -5.42 -26.63
C LEU A 777 -17.12 -5.14 -25.46
N LEU A 778 -17.18 -3.89 -24.98
CA LEU A 778 -18.03 -3.52 -23.85
C LEU A 778 -19.52 -3.76 -24.19
N GLN A 779 -20.03 -3.17 -25.27
CA GLN A 779 -21.44 -3.35 -25.67
C GLN A 779 -21.74 -4.80 -26.09
N GLY A 780 -20.77 -5.49 -26.70
CA GLY A 780 -20.88 -6.90 -27.08
C GLY A 780 -20.88 -7.89 -25.90
N THR A 781 -20.67 -7.42 -24.66
CA THR A 781 -20.64 -8.28 -23.46
C THR A 781 -21.52 -7.80 -22.32
N GLN A 782 -22.26 -6.68 -22.42
CA GLN A 782 -23.22 -6.23 -21.39
C GLN A 782 -24.26 -7.33 -21.06
N ALA A 783 -24.84 -7.93 -22.10
CA ALA A 783 -25.80 -9.04 -22.00
C ALA A 783 -25.13 -10.40 -21.70
N MET A 784 -23.81 -10.47 -21.51
CA MET A 784 -23.11 -11.72 -21.25
C MET A 784 -23.57 -12.36 -19.93
N LYS A 785 -23.89 -13.64 -20.03
CA LYS A 785 -24.07 -14.55 -18.89
C LYS A 785 -22.71 -14.76 -18.24
N ARG A 786 -22.70 -14.93 -16.92
CA ARG A 786 -21.45 -15.14 -16.20
C ARG A 786 -20.73 -16.42 -16.64
N GLY A 787 -19.44 -16.32 -16.96
CA GLY A 787 -18.65 -17.39 -17.57
C GLY A 787 -18.82 -17.53 -19.10
N GLY A 788 -19.44 -16.55 -19.77
CA GLY A 788 -19.61 -16.54 -21.22
C GLY A 788 -18.29 -16.41 -21.98
N THR A 789 -18.27 -16.83 -23.24
CA THR A 789 -17.07 -16.78 -24.09
C THR A 789 -17.24 -15.77 -25.24
N VAL A 790 -16.18 -15.03 -25.53
CA VAL A 790 -16.11 -14.04 -26.60
C VAL A 790 -15.08 -14.49 -27.63
N LEU A 791 -15.45 -14.45 -28.92
CA LEU A 791 -14.48 -14.30 -30.01
C LEU A 791 -14.40 -12.82 -30.37
N PHE A 792 -13.21 -12.24 -30.28
CA PHE A 792 -12.90 -10.89 -30.71
C PHE A 792 -11.90 -10.92 -31.87
N ALA A 793 -12.22 -10.26 -32.98
CA ALA A 793 -11.36 -10.24 -34.17
C ALA A 793 -11.26 -8.82 -34.77
N THR A 794 -10.04 -8.38 -35.09
CA THR A 794 -9.73 -7.04 -35.66
C THR A 794 -8.33 -7.04 -36.32
N ASP A 795 -8.05 -6.00 -37.11
CA ASP A 795 -6.75 -5.66 -37.70
C ASP A 795 -6.20 -4.31 -37.20
N ALA A 796 -6.90 -3.66 -36.26
CA ALA A 796 -6.72 -2.25 -35.91
C ALA A 796 -6.37 -1.99 -34.43
N ASP A 797 -5.66 -0.89 -34.19
CA ASP A 797 -5.48 -0.32 -32.84
C ASP A 797 -6.81 0.21 -32.27
N PRO A 798 -6.99 0.25 -30.94
CA PRO A 798 -8.16 0.86 -30.31
C PRO A 798 -8.10 2.39 -30.28
N ARG A 799 -9.26 3.06 -30.42
CA ARG A 799 -9.35 4.54 -30.39
C ARG A 799 -8.70 5.15 -29.13
N PRO A 800 -7.83 6.18 -29.26
CA PRO A 800 -7.18 6.82 -28.13
C PRO A 800 -8.17 7.40 -27.12
N GLY A 801 -7.89 7.25 -25.83
CA GLY A 801 -8.79 7.67 -24.75
C GLY A 801 -9.96 6.71 -24.47
N SER A 802 -9.96 5.51 -25.06
CA SER A 802 -10.88 4.44 -24.68
C SER A 802 -10.64 3.97 -23.24
N ASP A 803 -11.72 3.66 -22.51
CA ASP A 803 -11.65 3.16 -21.13
C ASP A 803 -11.33 1.65 -21.10
N LEU A 804 -10.03 1.34 -21.02
CA LEU A 804 -9.55 -0.02 -20.87
C LEU A 804 -9.82 -0.61 -19.48
N ASN A 805 -9.87 0.23 -18.44
CA ASN A 805 -10.09 -0.23 -17.08
C ASN A 805 -11.55 -0.64 -16.89
N GLY A 806 -12.50 0.19 -17.32
CA GLY A 806 -13.92 -0.17 -17.35
C GLY A 806 -14.18 -1.43 -18.18
N LEU A 807 -13.51 -1.59 -19.33
CA LEU A 807 -13.60 -2.81 -20.12
C LEU A 807 -13.10 -4.05 -19.36
N ILE A 808 -11.86 -4.04 -18.86
CA ILE A 808 -11.27 -5.20 -18.17
C ILE A 808 -12.11 -5.60 -16.95
N ASN A 809 -12.61 -4.63 -16.19
CA ASN A 809 -13.37 -4.92 -14.98
C ASN A 809 -14.81 -5.37 -15.24
N HIS A 810 -15.49 -4.85 -16.28
CA HIS A 810 -16.74 -5.45 -16.76
C HIS A 810 -16.54 -6.90 -17.20
N LEU A 811 -15.46 -7.20 -17.95
CA LEU A 811 -15.15 -8.56 -18.38
C LEU A 811 -14.86 -9.49 -17.20
N ARG A 812 -14.12 -9.02 -16.17
CA ARG A 812 -13.89 -9.74 -14.91
C ARG A 812 -15.20 -9.95 -14.11
N SER A 813 -16.08 -8.96 -14.03
CA SER A 813 -17.32 -9.05 -13.23
C SER A 813 -18.31 -10.08 -13.80
N VAL A 814 -18.42 -10.18 -15.13
CA VAL A 814 -19.13 -11.28 -15.80
C VAL A 814 -18.28 -12.54 -15.97
N GLY A 815 -17.02 -12.57 -15.51
CA GLY A 815 -16.09 -13.68 -15.70
C GLY A 815 -16.01 -14.16 -17.15
N ALA A 816 -16.06 -13.23 -18.11
CA ALA A 816 -16.00 -13.54 -19.53
C ALA A 816 -14.60 -14.07 -19.88
N ARG A 817 -14.52 -15.00 -20.83
CA ARG A 817 -13.28 -15.40 -21.49
C ARG A 817 -13.19 -14.72 -22.86
N VAL A 818 -12.24 -13.81 -23.05
CA VAL A 818 -12.05 -13.12 -24.34
C VAL A 818 -10.90 -13.74 -25.13
N ASN A 819 -11.26 -14.48 -26.17
CA ASN A 819 -10.30 -14.98 -27.13
C ASN A 819 -10.11 -13.96 -28.26
N VAL A 820 -8.88 -13.47 -28.40
CA VAL A 820 -8.46 -12.42 -29.35
C VAL A 820 -7.79 -13.06 -30.55
N LEU A 821 -8.21 -12.62 -31.74
CA LEU A 821 -7.60 -12.94 -33.03
C LEU A 821 -7.26 -11.63 -33.78
N LEU A 822 -5.99 -11.25 -33.75
CA LEU A 822 -5.48 -9.98 -34.27
C LEU A 822 -4.63 -10.20 -35.53
N SER A 823 -4.83 -9.42 -36.61
CA SER A 823 -3.97 -9.50 -37.82
C SER A 823 -3.09 -8.27 -38.06
N GLY A 824 -3.32 -7.15 -37.37
CA GLY A 824 -2.65 -5.89 -37.68
C GLY A 824 -2.58 -4.87 -36.54
N THR A 825 -2.00 -3.72 -36.86
CA THR A 825 -1.98 -2.48 -36.06
C THR A 825 -2.05 -1.30 -37.03
N CYS A 826 -2.59 -0.14 -36.60
CA CYS A 826 -2.60 1.08 -37.43
C CYS A 826 -1.19 1.64 -37.67
N SER A 827 -0.23 1.24 -36.83
CA SER A 827 1.20 1.55 -36.95
C SER A 827 1.94 0.74 -38.03
N GLY A 828 1.34 -0.34 -38.56
CA GLY A 828 1.83 -1.03 -39.76
C GLY A 828 3.08 -1.91 -39.55
N TYR A 829 3.05 -2.83 -38.58
CA TYR A 829 4.09 -3.84 -38.39
C TYR A 829 4.09 -4.93 -39.49
N GLY A 830 4.54 -4.56 -40.70
CA GLY A 830 4.86 -5.49 -41.78
C GLY A 830 6.35 -5.86 -41.81
N PRO A 831 6.73 -7.14 -41.94
CA PRO A 831 8.14 -7.60 -41.94
C PRO A 831 8.94 -7.18 -43.18
N THR A 832 8.30 -6.63 -44.23
CA THR A 832 8.93 -6.25 -45.50
C THR A 832 9.60 -4.86 -45.48
N GLY A 833 10.24 -4.50 -44.36
CA GLY A 833 10.74 -3.16 -44.09
C GLY A 833 12.13 -3.08 -43.46
N TYR A 834 13.19 -3.43 -44.20
CA TYR A 834 14.56 -3.04 -43.84
C TYR A 834 14.74 -1.53 -44.10
N GLN A 835 14.08 -0.68 -43.30
CA GLN A 835 14.35 0.75 -43.31
C GLN A 835 15.76 0.97 -42.80
N THR A 836 16.67 1.36 -43.70
CA THR A 836 17.94 1.96 -43.31
C THR A 836 17.63 3.32 -42.71
N TRP A 837 17.45 3.36 -41.39
CA TRP A 837 17.36 4.60 -40.60
C TRP A 837 18.51 5.52 -41.01
N SER A 838 18.21 6.78 -41.35
CA SER A 838 19.28 7.74 -41.60
C SER A 838 19.95 8.14 -40.29
N GLU A 839 21.15 8.72 -40.37
CA GLU A 839 21.81 9.28 -39.17
C GLU A 839 20.95 10.41 -38.54
N GLU A 840 20.06 11.06 -39.30
CA GLU A 840 19.08 12.04 -38.80
C GLU A 840 17.85 11.39 -38.13
N ASP A 841 17.49 10.15 -38.48
CA ASP A 841 16.41 9.41 -37.81
C ASP A 841 16.88 8.76 -36.51
N LEU A 842 18.10 8.24 -36.48
CA LEU A 842 18.74 7.77 -35.24
C LEU A 842 18.94 8.91 -34.24
N ALA A 843 19.43 10.08 -34.71
CA ALA A 843 19.56 11.26 -33.85
C ALA A 843 18.22 11.75 -33.28
N ARG A 844 17.12 11.62 -34.05
CA ARG A 844 15.77 11.96 -33.57
C ARG A 844 15.27 10.95 -32.53
N ALA A 845 15.54 9.65 -32.73
CA ALA A 845 15.21 8.62 -31.74
C ALA A 845 16.01 8.81 -30.42
N GLU A 846 17.28 9.22 -30.49
CA GLU A 846 18.07 9.57 -29.30
C GLU A 846 17.54 10.84 -28.59
N GLU A 847 17.05 11.85 -29.33
CA GLU A 847 16.45 13.05 -28.75
C GLU A 847 15.07 12.76 -28.11
N GLU A 848 14.26 11.89 -28.71
CA GLU A 848 12.98 11.43 -28.14
C GLU A 848 13.19 10.52 -26.91
N ALA A 849 14.25 9.70 -26.88
CA ALA A 849 14.59 8.83 -25.75
C ALA A 849 15.11 9.55 -24.49
N MET A 850 15.38 10.86 -24.55
CA MET A 850 15.82 11.66 -23.40
C MET A 850 14.73 12.59 -22.82
N GLY A 851 13.50 12.53 -23.34
CA GLY A 851 12.34 13.22 -22.76
C GLY A 851 11.59 12.36 -21.73
N PRO A 852 10.87 12.95 -20.76
CA PRO A 852 9.81 12.22 -20.07
C PRO A 852 8.72 11.84 -21.08
N PRO A 853 8.15 10.63 -21.02
CA PRO A 853 7.22 10.15 -22.04
C PRO A 853 5.97 11.05 -22.13
N PRO A 854 5.39 11.25 -23.33
CA PRO A 854 4.17 12.05 -23.48
C PRO A 854 3.02 11.51 -22.63
N ALA A 855 2.41 12.39 -21.83
CA ALA A 855 1.24 12.06 -21.01
C ALA A 855 0.00 11.85 -21.90
N GLY A 856 -0.14 10.64 -22.44
CA GLY A 856 -1.15 10.25 -23.42
C GLY A 856 -0.56 9.42 -24.54
N GLY A 857 -0.09 8.20 -24.21
CA GLY A 857 0.46 7.27 -25.20
C GLY A 857 -0.61 6.76 -26.18
N SER A 858 -0.21 6.49 -27.42
CA SER A 858 -1.04 5.78 -28.39
C SER A 858 -1.24 4.34 -27.94
N LEU A 859 -2.49 3.90 -27.80
CA LEU A 859 -2.82 2.52 -27.49
C LEU A 859 -2.50 1.62 -28.70
N ASN A 860 -1.81 0.51 -28.45
CA ASN A 860 -1.40 -0.49 -29.43
C ASN A 860 -2.27 -1.75 -29.26
N ALA A 861 -2.79 -2.30 -30.36
CA ALA A 861 -3.64 -3.49 -30.37
C ALA A 861 -2.97 -4.70 -29.69
N VAL A 862 -1.67 -4.91 -29.92
CA VAL A 862 -0.93 -6.04 -29.35
C VAL A 862 -0.83 -5.92 -27.83
N ASP A 863 -0.61 -4.70 -27.33
CA ASP A 863 -0.46 -4.45 -25.89
C ASP A 863 -1.82 -4.58 -25.20
N VAL A 864 -2.83 -3.88 -25.71
CA VAL A 864 -4.19 -3.85 -25.15
C VAL A 864 -4.87 -5.20 -25.21
N PHE A 865 -4.92 -5.86 -26.37
CA PHE A 865 -5.70 -7.08 -26.50
C PHE A 865 -4.96 -8.31 -25.96
N SER A 866 -3.62 -8.31 -25.91
CA SER A 866 -2.90 -9.37 -25.19
C SER A 866 -2.97 -9.22 -23.67
N GLN A 867 -3.16 -8.00 -23.14
CA GLN A 867 -3.62 -7.80 -21.76
C GLN A 867 -5.04 -8.32 -21.57
N VAL A 868 -6.03 -7.87 -22.36
CA VAL A 868 -7.45 -8.30 -22.22
C VAL A 868 -7.61 -9.82 -22.26
N ALA A 869 -6.89 -10.52 -23.14
CA ALA A 869 -6.91 -11.98 -23.19
C ALA A 869 -6.33 -12.62 -21.91
N ALA A 870 -5.18 -12.14 -21.41
CA ALA A 870 -4.58 -12.64 -20.18
C ALA A 870 -5.49 -12.40 -18.95
N GLU A 871 -6.00 -11.17 -18.81
CA GLU A 871 -6.91 -10.74 -17.74
C GLU A 871 -8.23 -11.53 -17.68
N THR A 872 -8.62 -12.16 -18.79
CA THR A 872 -9.84 -12.97 -18.92
C THR A 872 -9.58 -14.47 -19.05
N GLY A 873 -8.31 -14.90 -18.96
CA GLY A 873 -7.91 -16.29 -19.19
C GLY A 873 -8.32 -16.86 -20.55
N GLY A 874 -8.40 -16.00 -21.56
CA GLY A 874 -8.60 -16.35 -22.97
C GLY A 874 -7.29 -16.44 -23.74
N THR A 875 -7.38 -16.77 -25.03
CA THR A 875 -6.22 -16.86 -25.93
C THR A 875 -5.94 -15.52 -26.60
N PHE A 876 -4.66 -15.14 -26.73
CA PHE A 876 -4.22 -14.08 -27.63
C PHE A 876 -3.50 -14.69 -28.84
N ALA A 877 -4.12 -14.63 -30.01
CA ALA A 877 -3.50 -14.98 -31.28
C ALA A 877 -3.21 -13.69 -32.08
N PHE A 878 -1.97 -13.55 -32.56
CA PHE A 878 -1.57 -12.50 -33.50
C PHE A 878 -0.97 -13.17 -34.74
N ILE A 879 -1.54 -12.90 -35.92
CA ILE A 879 -1.17 -13.55 -37.19
C ILE A 879 -1.04 -12.44 -38.24
N PRO A 880 0.16 -11.87 -38.44
CA PRO A 880 0.37 -10.77 -39.38
C PRO A 880 0.37 -11.23 -40.85
N GLU A 881 0.30 -10.27 -41.78
CA GLU A 881 0.32 -10.49 -43.24
C GLU A 881 -0.76 -11.45 -43.79
N VAL A 882 -1.95 -11.46 -43.16
CA VAL A 882 -3.16 -12.04 -43.75
C VAL A 882 -3.40 -11.40 -45.12
N ASN A 883 -3.29 -12.19 -46.18
CA ASN A 883 -3.70 -11.78 -47.52
C ASN A 883 -4.30 -12.96 -48.27
N SER A 884 -5.19 -12.67 -49.21
CA SER A 884 -6.04 -13.63 -49.94
C SER A 884 -5.31 -14.65 -50.83
N SER A 885 -3.98 -14.74 -50.73
CA SER A 885 -3.14 -15.75 -51.37
C SER A 885 -1.99 -16.32 -50.52
N SER A 886 -1.84 -15.91 -49.25
CA SER A 886 -0.78 -16.38 -48.35
C SER A 886 -1.18 -17.59 -47.51
N SER A 887 -0.19 -18.18 -46.84
CA SER A 887 -0.44 -19.12 -45.73
C SER A 887 -1.14 -18.44 -44.55
N GLY A 888 -0.82 -17.17 -44.27
CA GLY A 888 -1.41 -16.41 -43.16
C GLY A 888 -2.94 -16.35 -43.17
N ALA A 889 -3.58 -16.25 -44.33
CA ALA A 889 -5.06 -16.30 -44.40
C ALA A 889 -5.65 -17.68 -44.05
N VAL A 890 -4.92 -18.76 -44.32
CA VAL A 890 -5.32 -20.12 -43.91
C VAL A 890 -5.05 -20.32 -42.42
N GLU A 891 -3.91 -19.85 -41.93
CA GLU A 891 -3.51 -19.86 -40.52
C GLU A 891 -4.50 -19.07 -39.63
N TYR A 892 -4.95 -17.91 -40.11
CA TYR A 892 -5.95 -17.07 -39.47
C TYR A 892 -7.32 -17.77 -39.38
N GLN A 893 -7.78 -18.44 -40.46
CA GLN A 893 -8.99 -19.25 -40.41
C GLN A 893 -8.83 -20.46 -39.47
N ASN A 894 -7.75 -21.23 -39.59
CA ASN A 894 -7.49 -22.41 -38.74
C ASN A 894 -7.52 -22.01 -37.27
N THR A 895 -6.85 -20.91 -36.91
CA THR A 895 -6.78 -20.41 -35.53
C THR A 895 -8.14 -19.92 -35.03
N ALA A 896 -8.94 -19.26 -35.88
CA ALA A 896 -10.33 -18.92 -35.55
C ALA A 896 -11.18 -20.17 -35.27
N GLU A 897 -11.04 -21.23 -36.08
CA GLU A 897 -11.77 -22.50 -35.88
C GLU A 897 -11.32 -23.20 -34.58
N ASN A 898 -10.02 -23.23 -34.27
CA ASN A 898 -9.50 -23.82 -33.03
C ASN A 898 -9.93 -23.05 -31.78
N ILE A 899 -9.92 -21.71 -31.81
CA ILE A 899 -10.43 -20.85 -30.73
C ILE A 899 -11.93 -21.13 -30.47
N LEU A 900 -12.73 -21.21 -31.54
CA LEU A 900 -14.16 -21.47 -31.43
C LEU A 900 -14.44 -22.89 -30.92
N ALA A 901 -13.73 -23.91 -31.42
CA ALA A 901 -13.85 -25.29 -30.93
C ALA A 901 -13.42 -25.41 -29.46
N ALA A 902 -12.39 -24.68 -29.03
CA ALA A 902 -11.93 -24.66 -27.64
C ALA A 902 -13.01 -24.13 -26.68
N SER A 903 -13.89 -23.27 -27.18
CA SER A 903 -15.00 -22.68 -26.43
C SER A 903 -16.10 -23.70 -26.06
N VAL A 904 -16.04 -24.94 -26.59
CA VAL A 904 -16.98 -26.04 -26.28
C VAL A 904 -16.31 -27.35 -25.84
N GLY A 905 -14.98 -27.43 -25.82
CA GLY A 905 -14.25 -28.63 -25.35
C GLY A 905 -12.73 -28.47 -25.35
N PRO A 906 -11.97 -29.48 -24.91
CA PRO A 906 -10.51 -29.45 -24.90
C PRO A 906 -9.95 -29.37 -26.32
N GLN A 907 -9.13 -28.36 -26.64
CA GLN A 907 -8.47 -28.20 -27.95
C GLN A 907 -7.02 -27.72 -27.79
N VAL A 908 -6.23 -27.88 -28.85
CA VAL A 908 -4.96 -27.17 -29.06
C VAL A 908 -5.29 -25.92 -29.88
N VAL A 909 -4.95 -24.75 -29.35
CA VAL A 909 -5.36 -23.46 -29.93
C VAL A 909 -4.21 -22.79 -30.69
N LEU A 910 -3.00 -22.85 -30.13
CA LEU A 910 -1.79 -22.27 -30.72
C LEU A 910 -0.60 -23.23 -30.56
N VAL A 911 0.37 -23.10 -31.47
CA VAL A 911 1.69 -23.72 -31.36
C VAL A 911 2.74 -22.66 -31.69
N THR A 912 3.78 -22.54 -30.87
CA THR A 912 4.86 -21.57 -31.06
C THR A 912 6.22 -22.30 -31.18
N PRO A 913 6.99 -22.07 -32.26
CA PRO A 913 6.58 -21.40 -33.50
C PRO A 913 5.50 -22.20 -34.26
N ALA A 914 4.61 -21.50 -34.98
CA ALA A 914 3.61 -22.14 -35.83
C ALA A 914 4.22 -22.73 -37.12
N SER A 915 5.44 -22.32 -37.50
CA SER A 915 6.16 -22.81 -38.68
C SER A 915 7.44 -23.58 -38.34
N VAL A 916 7.67 -24.70 -39.04
CA VAL A 916 8.88 -25.55 -38.97
C VAL A 916 9.39 -25.91 -40.36
N ARG A 917 10.66 -26.34 -40.49
CA ARG A 917 11.29 -26.59 -41.81
C ARG A 917 11.69 -28.05 -42.03
N LEU A 918 11.56 -28.53 -43.27
CA LEU A 918 12.01 -29.87 -43.68
C LEU A 918 13.48 -30.14 -43.30
N GLY A 919 13.73 -31.28 -42.65
CA GLY A 919 15.06 -31.70 -42.23
C GLY A 919 15.60 -31.04 -40.95
N SER A 920 14.76 -30.29 -40.22
CA SER A 920 15.16 -29.61 -38.97
C SER A 920 14.61 -30.29 -37.70
N THR A 921 15.22 -29.97 -36.57
CA THR A 921 14.66 -30.25 -35.23
C THR A 921 14.18 -28.94 -34.60
N ALA A 922 13.04 -28.97 -33.91
CA ALA A 922 12.45 -27.79 -33.27
C ALA A 922 11.81 -28.12 -31.91
N SER A 923 11.83 -27.16 -31.00
CA SER A 923 11.02 -27.17 -29.78
C SER A 923 9.70 -26.46 -30.04
N LEU A 924 8.57 -27.17 -29.92
CA LEU A 924 7.23 -26.63 -30.12
C LEU A 924 6.51 -26.47 -28.78
N THR A 925 6.20 -25.23 -28.41
CA THR A 925 5.32 -24.93 -27.27
C THR A 925 3.88 -25.01 -27.75
N ILE A 926 3.14 -26.00 -27.27
CA ILE A 926 1.75 -26.30 -27.64
C ILE A 926 0.84 -25.75 -26.53
N GLN A 927 0.01 -24.77 -26.88
CA GLN A 927 -0.95 -24.16 -25.97
C GLN A 927 -2.36 -24.73 -26.23
N GLY A 928 -2.92 -25.36 -25.21
CA GLY A 928 -4.30 -25.82 -25.18
C GLY A 928 -5.24 -24.82 -24.50
N GLN A 929 -6.53 -25.08 -24.62
CA GLN A 929 -7.57 -24.41 -23.83
C GLN A 929 -8.64 -25.44 -23.45
N ASN A 930 -9.16 -25.33 -22.23
CA ASN A 930 -10.05 -26.32 -21.60
C ASN A 930 -9.44 -27.74 -21.52
N THR A 931 -8.11 -27.82 -21.40
CA THR A 931 -7.31 -29.05 -21.30
C THR A 931 -6.82 -29.31 -19.87
N ASN A 932 -6.39 -30.54 -19.63
CA ASN A 932 -5.81 -31.02 -18.38
C ASN A 932 -4.52 -31.79 -18.68
N PHE A 933 -3.55 -31.14 -19.32
CA PHE A 933 -2.26 -31.73 -19.67
C PHE A 933 -1.48 -32.15 -18.43
N LEU A 934 -0.76 -33.27 -18.53
CA LEU A 934 -0.04 -33.92 -17.43
C LEU A 934 1.25 -34.53 -17.96
N GLY A 935 2.19 -34.88 -17.07
CA GLY A 935 3.38 -35.69 -17.41
C GLY A 935 3.11 -37.12 -17.94
N ASN A 936 1.86 -37.44 -18.29
CA ASN A 936 1.48 -38.67 -19.01
C ASN A 936 0.88 -38.41 -20.41
N SER A 937 0.74 -37.14 -20.81
CA SER A 937 0.20 -36.70 -22.10
C SER A 937 1.06 -37.19 -23.28
N LYS A 938 0.42 -37.31 -24.45
CA LYS A 938 1.08 -37.72 -25.70
C LYS A 938 0.68 -36.84 -26.86
N VAL A 939 1.66 -36.24 -27.50
CA VAL A 939 1.54 -35.45 -28.73
C VAL A 939 1.67 -36.37 -29.95
N SER A 940 0.91 -36.08 -31.01
CA SER A 940 1.01 -36.71 -32.33
C SER A 940 0.55 -35.73 -33.41
N PHE A 941 1.13 -35.82 -34.61
CA PHE A 941 0.79 -34.98 -35.77
C PHE A 941 0.01 -35.78 -36.84
N SER A 942 -0.64 -35.08 -37.78
CA SER A 942 -1.34 -35.70 -38.92
C SER A 942 -0.40 -36.41 -39.91
N ASP A 943 0.80 -35.87 -40.15
CA ASP A 943 1.87 -36.53 -40.91
C ASP A 943 2.89 -37.19 -39.96
N ALA A 944 3.17 -38.47 -40.21
CA ALA A 944 4.13 -39.26 -39.43
C ALA A 944 5.60 -38.86 -39.67
N GLY A 945 5.87 -38.00 -40.66
CA GLY A 945 7.17 -37.36 -40.87
C GLY A 945 7.52 -36.27 -39.85
N ILE A 946 6.56 -35.86 -39.00
CA ILE A 946 6.84 -35.01 -37.82
C ILE A 946 6.96 -35.92 -36.60
N GLN A 947 8.20 -36.31 -36.26
CA GLN A 947 8.51 -37.27 -35.22
C GLN A 947 8.70 -36.59 -33.86
N VAL A 948 7.89 -36.94 -32.85
CA VAL A 948 8.09 -36.46 -31.47
C VAL A 948 9.26 -37.18 -30.80
N LEU A 949 10.25 -36.41 -30.33
CA LEU A 949 11.45 -36.88 -29.66
C LEU A 949 11.27 -36.93 -28.13
N SER A 950 10.70 -35.88 -27.55
CA SER A 950 10.35 -35.79 -26.12
C SER A 950 9.17 -34.84 -25.89
N ILE A 951 8.51 -34.98 -24.75
CA ILE A 951 7.35 -34.19 -24.32
C ILE A 951 7.56 -33.80 -22.85
N GLU A 952 7.31 -32.55 -22.52
CA GLU A 952 7.26 -32.03 -21.17
C GLU A 952 5.96 -31.23 -20.99
N ALA A 953 5.15 -31.57 -19.98
CA ALA A 953 3.97 -30.80 -19.61
C ALA A 953 4.37 -29.82 -18.51
N LEU A 954 4.27 -28.52 -18.78
CA LEU A 954 4.65 -27.46 -17.84
C LEU A 954 3.51 -27.21 -16.84
N ASP A 955 2.28 -27.18 -17.36
CA ASP A 955 1.04 -26.88 -16.64
C ASP A 955 -0.16 -27.56 -17.34
N PRO A 956 -1.41 -27.44 -16.85
CA PRO A 956 -2.59 -28.09 -17.45
C PRO A 956 -2.96 -27.63 -18.89
N VAL A 957 -2.45 -26.49 -19.35
CA VAL A 957 -2.70 -25.93 -20.68
C VAL A 957 -1.45 -25.81 -21.57
N THR A 958 -0.23 -25.96 -21.04
CA THR A 958 1.01 -25.85 -21.83
C THR A 958 1.85 -27.13 -21.86
N VAL A 959 2.19 -27.59 -23.06
CA VAL A 959 3.10 -28.73 -23.31
C VAL A 959 4.19 -28.33 -24.29
N VAL A 960 5.46 -28.59 -23.94
CA VAL A 960 6.59 -28.47 -24.87
C VAL A 960 6.88 -29.84 -25.51
N ALA A 961 6.96 -29.87 -26.83
CA ALA A 961 7.29 -31.06 -27.62
C ALA A 961 8.52 -30.81 -28.51
N GLN A 962 9.59 -31.57 -28.27
CA GLN A 962 10.74 -31.60 -29.17
C GLN A 962 10.41 -32.49 -30.37
N VAL A 963 10.60 -31.99 -31.59
CA VAL A 963 10.28 -32.71 -32.83
C VAL A 963 11.45 -32.76 -33.81
N LEU A 964 11.46 -33.80 -34.64
CA LEU A 964 12.25 -33.91 -35.87
C LEU A 964 11.30 -33.89 -37.06
N VAL A 965 11.53 -33.00 -38.02
CA VAL A 965 10.78 -32.93 -39.28
C VAL A 965 11.59 -33.64 -40.36
N ASP A 966 11.13 -34.81 -40.82
CA ASP A 966 11.79 -35.55 -41.89
C ASP A 966 11.84 -34.74 -43.20
N SER A 967 12.91 -34.92 -43.98
CA SER A 967 13.08 -34.29 -45.30
C SER A 967 12.10 -34.77 -46.40
N GLY A 968 11.16 -35.65 -46.05
CA GLY A 968 10.11 -36.18 -46.93
C GLY A 968 8.68 -35.92 -46.45
N THR A 969 8.50 -35.19 -45.35
CA THR A 969 7.20 -34.72 -44.83
C THR A 969 6.52 -33.83 -45.87
N ALA A 970 5.18 -33.81 -45.91
CA ALA A 970 4.47 -32.91 -46.80
C ALA A 970 4.60 -31.43 -46.35
N THR A 971 4.87 -30.52 -47.27
CA THR A 971 4.81 -29.07 -47.01
C THR A 971 3.37 -28.59 -46.94
N GLY A 972 3.06 -27.68 -46.00
CA GLY A 972 1.70 -27.19 -45.73
C GLY A 972 1.33 -27.33 -44.25
N PHE A 973 0.08 -27.05 -43.91
CA PHE A 973 -0.43 -27.15 -42.53
C PHE A 973 -0.74 -28.59 -42.13
N HIS A 974 -0.48 -28.91 -40.86
CA HIS A 974 -0.69 -30.21 -40.22
C HIS A 974 -1.43 -30.06 -38.90
N ASP A 975 -2.21 -31.08 -38.56
CA ASP A 975 -2.98 -31.13 -37.32
C ASP A 975 -2.12 -31.63 -36.16
N VAL A 976 -2.43 -31.17 -34.96
CA VAL A 976 -1.88 -31.67 -33.70
C VAL A 976 -2.97 -32.40 -32.90
N THR A 977 -2.60 -33.49 -32.24
CA THR A 977 -3.43 -34.08 -31.18
C THR A 977 -2.61 -34.33 -29.93
N VAL A 978 -3.10 -33.84 -28.79
CA VAL A 978 -2.61 -34.20 -27.45
C VAL A 978 -3.62 -35.15 -26.79
N ARG A 979 -3.16 -36.28 -26.26
CA ARG A 979 -3.99 -37.23 -25.52
C ARG A 979 -3.49 -37.41 -24.09
N THR A 980 -4.33 -37.07 -23.11
CA THR A 980 -3.99 -37.14 -21.69
C THR A 980 -4.82 -38.21 -20.98
N ASN A 981 -4.19 -39.00 -20.10
CA ASN A 981 -4.85 -40.07 -19.38
C ASN A 981 -5.25 -39.57 -17.99
N LEU A 982 -6.53 -39.29 -17.82
CA LEU A 982 -7.10 -38.75 -16.59
C LEU A 982 -7.41 -39.87 -15.58
N SER A 983 -7.80 -39.48 -14.38
CA SER A 983 -8.23 -40.44 -13.35
C SER A 983 -9.50 -41.21 -13.77
N GLY A 984 -9.73 -42.37 -13.15
CA GLY A 984 -10.98 -43.14 -13.36
C GLY A 984 -11.07 -43.97 -14.66
N SER A 985 -10.02 -44.03 -15.48
CA SER A 985 -9.99 -44.59 -16.85
C SER A 985 -10.54 -43.67 -17.95
N ASN A 986 -10.71 -42.39 -17.66
CA ASN A 986 -11.06 -41.38 -18.65
C ASN A 986 -9.81 -40.98 -19.47
N GLN A 987 -10.02 -40.60 -20.73
CA GLN A 987 -8.98 -40.03 -21.59
C GLN A 987 -9.49 -38.70 -22.16
N GLU A 988 -8.67 -37.68 -22.03
CA GLU A 988 -8.83 -36.40 -22.72
C GLU A 988 -8.15 -36.49 -24.09
N VAL A 989 -8.76 -35.83 -25.08
CA VAL A 989 -8.21 -35.65 -26.41
C VAL A 989 -8.41 -34.19 -26.78
N ALA A 990 -7.31 -33.48 -27.01
CA ALA A 990 -7.28 -32.11 -27.50
C ALA A 990 -6.74 -32.13 -28.92
N GLU A 991 -7.54 -31.68 -29.87
CA GLU A 991 -7.17 -31.60 -31.29
C GLU A 991 -6.96 -30.13 -31.66
N GLY A 992 -6.08 -29.85 -32.62
CA GLY A 992 -5.84 -28.53 -33.18
C GLY A 992 -5.65 -28.68 -34.68
N PHE A 993 -6.59 -28.13 -35.45
CA PHE A 993 -6.64 -28.23 -36.90
C PHE A 993 -5.60 -27.30 -37.54
N GLY A 994 -4.73 -27.85 -38.39
CA GLY A 994 -3.77 -27.09 -39.18
C GLY A 994 -2.88 -26.10 -38.41
N VAL A 995 -2.50 -26.41 -37.16
CA VAL A 995 -1.75 -25.51 -36.24
C VAL A 995 -0.23 -25.52 -36.42
N VAL A 996 0.33 -26.38 -37.29
CA VAL A 996 1.77 -26.37 -37.62
C VAL A 996 1.99 -26.39 -39.13
N GLN A 997 2.64 -25.36 -39.67
CA GLN A 997 3.06 -25.30 -41.06
C GLN A 997 4.46 -25.91 -41.26
N VAL A 998 4.57 -26.87 -42.18
CA VAL A 998 5.85 -27.38 -42.68
C VAL A 998 6.26 -26.61 -43.92
N LEU A 999 7.38 -25.89 -43.83
CA LEU A 999 8.03 -25.11 -44.88
C LEU A 999 9.23 -25.87 -45.49
N ASP A 1000 9.66 -25.45 -46.67
CA ASP A 1000 10.88 -25.95 -47.32
C ASP A 1000 12.13 -25.82 -46.43
N ALA A 1001 13.15 -26.64 -46.70
CA ALA A 1001 14.43 -26.55 -45.99
C ALA A 1001 15.13 -25.20 -46.23
N SER A 1002 15.65 -24.56 -45.18
CA SER A 1002 16.39 -23.30 -45.32
C SER A 1002 17.75 -23.51 -46.00
N VAL A 1003 18.16 -22.54 -46.81
CA VAL A 1003 19.50 -22.43 -47.42
C VAL A 1003 20.34 -21.29 -46.84
N THR A 1004 19.83 -20.59 -45.82
CA THR A 1004 20.51 -19.50 -45.09
C THR A 1004 20.52 -19.77 -43.59
N PRO A 1005 21.43 -19.12 -42.82
CA PRO A 1005 21.35 -19.06 -41.37
C PRO A 1005 19.99 -18.49 -40.93
N LEU A 1006 19.39 -19.08 -39.89
CA LEU A 1006 18.06 -18.71 -39.40
C LEU A 1006 17.91 -19.06 -37.92
N LEU A 1007 17.13 -18.28 -37.16
CA LEU A 1007 16.69 -18.64 -35.82
C LEU A 1007 15.31 -19.32 -35.90
N VAL A 1008 15.16 -20.49 -35.30
CA VAL A 1008 13.97 -21.35 -35.45
C VAL A 1008 13.09 -21.34 -34.20
N THR A 1009 13.67 -21.41 -33.00
CA THR A 1009 12.91 -21.40 -31.73
C THR A 1009 13.63 -20.61 -30.64
N ALA A 1010 12.86 -19.87 -29.83
CA ALA A 1010 13.25 -19.42 -28.49
C ALA A 1010 12.43 -20.19 -27.43
N ASN A 1011 13.07 -20.58 -26.33
CA ASN A 1011 12.40 -21.26 -25.22
C ASN A 1011 12.94 -20.73 -23.86
N PRO A 1012 12.11 -20.06 -23.02
CA PRO A 1012 10.75 -19.62 -23.32
C PRO A 1012 10.71 -18.55 -24.44
N SER A 1013 9.59 -18.48 -25.16
CA SER A 1013 9.34 -17.46 -26.19
C SER A 1013 8.73 -16.16 -25.63
N THR A 1014 8.57 -16.06 -24.31
CA THR A 1014 7.94 -14.91 -23.62
C THR A 1014 8.67 -14.56 -22.34
N ALA A 1015 8.68 -13.26 -21.99
CA ALA A 1015 9.13 -12.75 -20.69
C ALA A 1015 8.32 -11.51 -20.26
N GLU A 1016 8.34 -11.19 -18.97
CA GLU A 1016 7.61 -10.06 -18.37
C GLU A 1016 8.55 -8.85 -18.12
N PRO A 1017 8.04 -7.60 -18.14
CA PRO A 1017 8.81 -6.42 -17.73
C PRO A 1017 9.42 -6.57 -16.33
N GLY A 1018 10.72 -6.27 -16.20
CA GLY A 1018 11.47 -6.44 -14.95
C GLY A 1018 11.96 -7.88 -14.66
N GLN A 1019 11.66 -8.85 -15.53
CA GLN A 1019 12.08 -10.24 -15.35
C GLN A 1019 13.56 -10.45 -15.75
N GLU A 1020 14.27 -11.31 -14.99
CA GLU A 1020 15.51 -11.96 -15.43
C GLU A 1020 15.21 -13.40 -15.88
N VAL A 1021 15.67 -13.81 -17.06
CA VAL A 1021 15.30 -15.10 -17.68
C VAL A 1021 16.39 -15.65 -18.59
N ASP A 1022 16.61 -16.97 -18.54
CA ASP A 1022 17.46 -17.70 -19.49
C ASP A 1022 16.63 -18.18 -20.69
N VAL A 1023 16.97 -17.74 -21.90
CA VAL A 1023 16.29 -18.12 -23.16
C VAL A 1023 17.21 -18.98 -24.02
N GLN A 1024 16.79 -20.23 -24.27
CA GLN A 1024 17.44 -21.15 -25.19
C GLN A 1024 17.03 -20.82 -26.64
N ILE A 1025 18.01 -20.51 -27.50
CA ILE A 1025 17.81 -20.21 -28.93
C ILE A 1025 18.36 -21.38 -29.77
N THR A 1026 17.53 -21.93 -30.65
CA THR A 1026 17.92 -22.93 -31.67
C THR A 1026 18.03 -22.27 -33.05
N GLY A 1027 19.18 -22.46 -33.70
CA GLY A 1027 19.46 -21.99 -35.06
C GLY A 1027 19.49 -23.13 -36.09
N LEU A 1028 19.28 -22.77 -37.36
CA LEU A 1028 19.43 -23.65 -38.52
C LEU A 1028 20.44 -23.04 -39.50
N ASN A 1029 21.38 -23.85 -40.00
CA ASN A 1029 22.52 -23.42 -40.82
C ASN A 1029 23.44 -22.37 -40.17
N THR A 1030 23.40 -22.21 -38.85
CA THR A 1030 24.23 -21.29 -38.07
C THR A 1030 25.57 -21.91 -37.66
N ASN A 1031 26.52 -21.07 -37.24
CA ASN A 1031 27.86 -21.46 -36.80
C ASN A 1031 28.26 -20.77 -35.47
N PHE A 1032 27.38 -20.77 -34.47
CA PHE A 1032 27.59 -20.06 -33.20
C PHE A 1032 28.91 -20.46 -32.48
N ASP A 1033 29.61 -19.48 -31.92
CA ASP A 1033 30.96 -19.61 -31.35
C ASP A 1033 31.19 -18.59 -30.21
N ASP A 1034 31.89 -19.00 -29.15
CA ASP A 1034 32.33 -18.14 -28.04
C ASP A 1034 33.86 -18.06 -27.90
N THR A 1035 34.62 -18.78 -28.72
CA THR A 1035 36.03 -19.12 -28.42
C THR A 1035 37.01 -17.94 -28.59
N PRO A 1036 37.60 -17.41 -27.50
CA PRO A 1036 38.59 -16.34 -27.63
C PRO A 1036 39.93 -16.88 -28.16
N PRO A 1037 40.66 -16.17 -29.03
CA PRO A 1037 40.46 -14.78 -29.44
C PRO A 1037 39.85 -14.65 -30.86
N ASN A 1038 38.87 -15.47 -31.22
CA ASN A 1038 38.21 -15.39 -32.52
C ASN A 1038 37.40 -14.08 -32.63
N PRO A 1039 37.50 -13.27 -33.70
CA PRO A 1039 36.59 -12.13 -33.94
C PRO A 1039 35.15 -12.54 -34.31
N SER A 1040 34.81 -13.83 -34.19
CA SER A 1040 33.49 -14.40 -34.52
C SER A 1040 32.67 -14.80 -33.29
N VAL A 1041 32.86 -14.15 -32.14
CA VAL A 1041 31.99 -14.36 -30.97
C VAL A 1041 30.54 -14.02 -31.35
N SER A 1042 29.59 -14.90 -31.04
CA SER A 1042 28.17 -14.69 -31.26
C SER A 1042 27.62 -13.57 -30.37
N VAL A 1043 27.13 -12.50 -30.98
CA VAL A 1043 26.40 -11.41 -30.33
C VAL A 1043 24.91 -11.62 -30.57
N VAL A 1044 24.11 -11.64 -29.51
CA VAL A 1044 22.65 -11.80 -29.57
C VAL A 1044 21.99 -10.45 -29.32
N ASP A 1045 20.94 -10.14 -30.08
CA ASP A 1045 20.14 -8.92 -29.95
C ASP A 1045 18.64 -9.28 -29.90
N PHE A 1046 17.92 -8.68 -28.95
CA PHE A 1046 16.47 -8.81 -28.70
C PHE A 1046 15.73 -7.47 -28.88
N GLY A 1047 16.42 -6.41 -29.29
CA GLY A 1047 15.86 -5.07 -29.44
C GLY A 1047 15.69 -4.29 -28.13
N ALA A 1048 15.04 -3.13 -28.23
CA ALA A 1048 14.93 -2.17 -27.13
C ALA A 1048 14.16 -2.71 -25.91
N GLY A 1049 14.62 -2.29 -24.73
CA GLY A 1049 14.06 -2.69 -23.43
C GLY A 1049 14.52 -4.06 -22.93
N ILE A 1050 15.44 -4.74 -23.61
CA ILE A 1050 15.99 -6.04 -23.18
C ILE A 1050 17.52 -5.96 -23.17
N THR A 1051 18.12 -6.28 -22.02
CA THR A 1051 19.57 -6.38 -21.85
C THR A 1051 19.98 -7.85 -21.93
N VAL A 1052 20.92 -8.19 -22.82
CA VAL A 1052 21.56 -9.52 -22.83
C VAL A 1052 22.76 -9.49 -21.89
N ASN A 1053 22.65 -10.11 -20.71
CA ASN A 1053 23.68 -10.09 -19.68
C ASN A 1053 24.83 -11.06 -19.99
N GLN A 1054 24.49 -12.26 -20.49
CA GLN A 1054 25.43 -13.31 -20.84
C GLN A 1054 24.88 -14.17 -21.99
N VAL A 1055 25.76 -14.58 -22.89
CA VAL A 1055 25.50 -15.61 -23.90
C VAL A 1055 26.38 -16.82 -23.60
N THR A 1056 25.82 -18.02 -23.67
CA THR A 1056 26.52 -19.30 -23.46
C THR A 1056 26.23 -20.20 -24.66
N ILE A 1057 27.26 -20.61 -25.40
CA ILE A 1057 27.09 -21.47 -26.59
C ILE A 1057 27.01 -22.94 -26.17
N VAL A 1058 25.98 -23.64 -26.64
CA VAL A 1058 25.77 -25.07 -26.41
C VAL A 1058 26.25 -25.88 -27.61
N SER A 1059 26.00 -25.38 -28.82
CA SER A 1059 26.54 -25.90 -30.09
C SER A 1059 26.51 -24.83 -31.18
N ALA A 1060 27.05 -25.13 -32.36
CA ALA A 1060 26.96 -24.26 -33.55
C ALA A 1060 25.51 -23.86 -33.94
N THR A 1061 24.52 -24.62 -33.48
CA THR A 1061 23.09 -24.44 -33.74
C THR A 1061 22.26 -24.19 -32.46
N GLU A 1062 22.90 -23.93 -31.32
CA GLU A 1062 22.20 -23.81 -30.03
C GLU A 1062 22.96 -22.92 -29.04
N LEU A 1063 22.27 -21.95 -28.44
CA LEU A 1063 22.82 -21.12 -27.37
C LEU A 1063 21.78 -20.82 -26.29
N VAL A 1064 22.24 -20.34 -25.14
CA VAL A 1064 21.39 -19.77 -24.08
C VAL A 1064 21.80 -18.33 -23.84
N ALA A 1065 20.83 -17.41 -23.86
CA ALA A 1065 21.02 -16.01 -23.53
C ALA A 1065 20.31 -15.70 -22.19
N ASN A 1066 21.06 -15.23 -21.20
CA ASN A 1066 20.51 -14.66 -19.97
C ASN A 1066 20.12 -13.21 -20.23
N LEU A 1067 18.85 -12.89 -20.01
CA LEU A 1067 18.22 -11.61 -20.32
C LEU A 1067 17.75 -10.91 -19.03
N THR A 1068 17.82 -9.59 -19.00
CA THR A 1068 17.00 -8.75 -18.12
C THR A 1068 16.10 -7.88 -18.97
N VAL A 1069 14.79 -8.02 -18.80
CA VAL A 1069 13.78 -7.14 -19.40
C VAL A 1069 13.63 -5.91 -18.50
N ASP A 1070 13.62 -4.70 -19.08
CA ASP A 1070 13.39 -3.47 -18.32
C ASP A 1070 11.95 -3.44 -17.76
N ALA A 1071 11.75 -2.88 -16.57
CA ALA A 1071 10.42 -2.71 -15.97
C ALA A 1071 9.54 -1.71 -16.75
N ALA A 1072 10.15 -0.84 -17.55
CA ALA A 1072 9.49 0.07 -18.49
C ALA A 1072 9.59 -0.41 -19.95
N ALA A 1073 9.99 -1.66 -20.20
CA ALA A 1073 9.96 -2.23 -21.55
C ALA A 1073 8.53 -2.27 -22.09
N SER A 1074 8.31 -1.73 -23.29
CA SER A 1074 7.01 -1.85 -23.96
C SER A 1074 6.65 -3.32 -24.18
N LEU A 1075 5.37 -3.64 -24.11
CA LEU A 1075 4.88 -4.98 -24.40
C LEU A 1075 5.06 -5.32 -25.89
N GLY A 1076 4.58 -6.50 -26.27
CA GLY A 1076 4.56 -6.96 -27.65
C GLY A 1076 5.85 -7.63 -28.12
N PHE A 1077 5.87 -7.94 -29.41
CA PHE A 1077 6.86 -8.81 -30.03
C PHE A 1077 8.25 -8.16 -30.18
N ARG A 1078 9.26 -8.99 -30.43
CA ARG A 1078 10.65 -8.59 -30.61
C ARG A 1078 11.29 -9.39 -31.74
N SER A 1079 11.86 -8.69 -32.72
CA SER A 1079 12.76 -9.30 -33.71
C SER A 1079 14.06 -9.70 -33.02
N VAL A 1080 14.47 -10.96 -33.16
CA VAL A 1080 15.70 -11.47 -32.54
C VAL A 1080 16.74 -11.74 -33.62
N SER A 1081 18.00 -11.42 -33.34
CA SER A 1081 19.12 -11.76 -34.22
C SER A 1081 20.34 -12.27 -33.47
N VAL A 1082 21.13 -13.09 -34.14
CA VAL A 1082 22.45 -13.55 -33.68
C VAL A 1082 23.46 -13.27 -34.78
N THR A 1083 24.45 -12.43 -34.49
CA THR A 1083 25.56 -12.10 -35.39
C THR A 1083 26.81 -12.85 -34.95
N THR A 1084 27.35 -13.70 -35.82
CA THR A 1084 28.55 -14.52 -35.55
C THR A 1084 29.62 -14.20 -36.58
N GLY A 1085 30.43 -13.17 -36.29
CA GLY A 1085 31.47 -12.64 -37.19
C GLY A 1085 30.89 -11.94 -38.42
N ALA A 1086 30.68 -12.68 -39.51
CA ALA A 1086 30.04 -12.19 -40.75
C ALA A 1086 28.75 -12.96 -41.10
N GLU A 1087 28.38 -13.93 -40.27
CA GLU A 1087 27.07 -14.60 -40.30
C GLU A 1087 26.06 -13.75 -39.53
N VAL A 1088 24.86 -13.58 -40.07
CA VAL A 1088 23.70 -13.03 -39.35
C VAL A 1088 22.57 -14.01 -39.52
N ALA A 1089 22.01 -14.47 -38.40
CA ALA A 1089 20.79 -15.26 -38.35
C ALA A 1089 19.70 -14.42 -37.65
N SER A 1090 18.50 -14.40 -38.21
CA SER A 1090 17.36 -13.67 -37.66
C SER A 1090 16.17 -14.60 -37.45
N SER A 1091 15.23 -14.18 -36.61
CA SER A 1091 13.89 -14.76 -36.54
C SER A 1091 13.13 -14.58 -37.87
N GLU A 1092 12.50 -15.64 -38.38
CA GLU A 1092 11.70 -15.57 -39.63
C GLU A 1092 10.33 -14.91 -39.42
N VAL A 1093 9.73 -15.14 -38.25
CA VAL A 1093 8.44 -14.59 -37.83
C VAL A 1093 8.63 -13.58 -36.69
N ILE A 1094 7.72 -12.62 -36.58
CA ILE A 1094 7.76 -11.61 -35.51
C ILE A 1094 7.43 -12.23 -34.13
N GLU A 1095 6.66 -13.33 -34.12
CA GLU A 1095 6.23 -14.07 -32.92
C GLU A 1095 7.36 -14.79 -32.15
N PHE A 1096 8.60 -14.72 -32.64
CA PHE A 1096 9.73 -15.48 -32.11
C PHE A 1096 10.04 -15.20 -30.62
N PHE A 1097 9.88 -13.95 -30.18
CA PHE A 1097 9.95 -13.58 -28.77
C PHE A 1097 8.98 -12.42 -28.46
N ARG A 1098 8.38 -12.39 -27.27
CA ARG A 1098 7.44 -11.34 -26.84
C ARG A 1098 7.66 -10.91 -25.39
N VAL A 1099 7.66 -9.60 -25.17
CA VAL A 1099 7.44 -9.02 -23.83
C VAL A 1099 5.93 -9.07 -23.56
N ALA A 1100 5.52 -9.86 -22.58
CA ALA A 1100 4.13 -10.06 -22.21
C ALA A 1100 3.75 -9.20 -20.99
N ALA A 1101 2.48 -8.80 -20.88
CA ALA A 1101 1.97 -8.28 -19.62
C ALA A 1101 2.13 -9.34 -18.53
N SER A 1102 2.54 -8.94 -17.32
CA SER A 1102 2.50 -9.82 -16.16
C SER A 1102 1.06 -10.23 -15.89
N SER A 1103 0.72 -11.50 -16.14
CA SER A 1103 -0.65 -11.96 -15.93
C SER A 1103 -0.94 -12.00 -14.43
N PRO A 1104 -2.00 -11.32 -13.94
CA PRO A 1104 -2.45 -11.60 -12.59
C PRO A 1104 -2.86 -13.08 -12.50
N PRO A 1105 -2.69 -13.75 -11.35
CA PRO A 1105 -3.05 -15.15 -11.22
C PRO A 1105 -4.57 -15.32 -11.36
N ILE A 1106 -5.03 -15.88 -12.48
CA ILE A 1106 -6.45 -16.00 -12.81
C ILE A 1106 -7.14 -16.94 -11.79
N PRO A 1107 -8.21 -16.51 -11.11
CA PRO A 1107 -8.94 -17.36 -10.16
C PRO A 1107 -9.60 -18.57 -10.84
N ILE A 1108 -9.12 -19.78 -10.53
CA ILE A 1108 -9.65 -21.03 -11.09
C ILE A 1108 -9.93 -22.07 -10.01
N VAL A 1109 -10.84 -23.00 -10.32
CA VAL A 1109 -11.10 -24.19 -9.49
C VAL A 1109 -10.34 -25.36 -10.11
N ASP A 1110 -9.19 -25.71 -9.53
CA ASP A 1110 -8.28 -26.73 -10.08
C ASP A 1110 -8.92 -28.13 -10.06
N SER A 1111 -9.72 -28.44 -9.03
CA SER A 1111 -10.39 -29.72 -8.93
C SER A 1111 -11.58 -29.71 -7.95
N VAL A 1112 -12.50 -30.66 -8.15
CA VAL A 1112 -13.63 -30.94 -7.26
C VAL A 1112 -13.66 -32.44 -6.97
N VAL A 1113 -13.56 -32.83 -5.70
CA VAL A 1113 -13.39 -34.23 -5.28
C VAL A 1113 -14.34 -34.57 -4.13
N PRO A 1114 -15.26 -35.55 -4.29
CA PRO A 1114 -15.54 -36.31 -5.51
C PRO A 1114 -16.32 -35.48 -6.55
N SER A 1115 -15.89 -35.50 -7.80
CA SER A 1115 -16.57 -34.85 -8.93
C SER A 1115 -17.90 -35.50 -9.35
N THR A 1116 -18.42 -36.49 -8.62
CA THR A 1116 -19.73 -37.11 -8.91
C THR A 1116 -20.45 -37.54 -7.64
N ALA A 1117 -21.78 -37.39 -7.62
CA ALA A 1117 -22.64 -37.92 -6.56
C ALA A 1117 -24.05 -38.26 -7.07
N LYS A 1118 -24.95 -38.68 -6.18
CA LYS A 1118 -26.33 -39.09 -6.53
C LYS A 1118 -27.37 -38.13 -5.96
N ALA A 1119 -28.44 -37.93 -6.71
CA ALA A 1119 -29.64 -37.24 -6.24
C ALA A 1119 -30.16 -37.86 -4.93
N GLY A 1120 -30.50 -37.00 -3.95
CA GLY A 1120 -30.96 -37.41 -2.62
C GLY A 1120 -29.85 -37.73 -1.61
N THR A 1121 -28.63 -37.22 -1.80
CA THR A 1121 -27.49 -37.42 -0.88
C THR A 1121 -27.01 -36.12 -0.22
N THR A 1122 -26.12 -36.25 0.76
CA THR A 1122 -25.36 -35.13 1.34
C THR A 1122 -23.96 -35.65 1.60
N LEU A 1123 -22.96 -34.86 1.19
CA LEU A 1123 -21.55 -35.23 1.19
C LEU A 1123 -20.67 -33.98 1.35
N ASP A 1124 -19.42 -34.18 1.74
CA ASP A 1124 -18.41 -33.14 1.70
C ASP A 1124 -17.63 -33.25 0.38
N LEU A 1125 -17.35 -32.10 -0.24
CA LEU A 1125 -16.49 -31.95 -1.41
C LEU A 1125 -15.22 -31.21 -0.99
N THR A 1126 -14.07 -31.75 -1.35
CA THR A 1126 -12.80 -31.02 -1.37
C THR A 1126 -12.70 -30.32 -2.72
N ILE A 1127 -12.46 -29.02 -2.69
CA ILE A 1127 -12.33 -28.15 -3.86
C ILE A 1127 -10.97 -27.45 -3.71
N GLU A 1128 -10.06 -27.68 -4.65
CA GLU A 1128 -8.79 -26.95 -4.69
C GLU A 1128 -8.96 -25.74 -5.62
N VAL A 1129 -8.43 -24.58 -5.22
CA VAL A 1129 -8.43 -23.35 -6.04
C VAL A 1129 -7.04 -22.76 -6.15
N SER A 1130 -6.76 -22.16 -7.31
CA SER A 1130 -5.55 -21.38 -7.56
C SER A 1130 -5.92 -20.02 -8.17
N GLY A 1131 -4.92 -19.15 -8.34
CA GLY A 1131 -5.12 -17.74 -8.69
C GLY A 1131 -5.41 -16.81 -7.49
N PHE A 1132 -5.96 -17.33 -6.39
CA PHE A 1132 -6.30 -16.52 -5.22
C PHE A 1132 -6.18 -17.30 -3.91
N THR A 1133 -6.23 -16.59 -2.79
CA THR A 1133 -6.35 -17.19 -1.45
C THR A 1133 -7.77 -16.92 -0.92
N PRO A 1134 -8.64 -17.94 -0.82
CA PRO A 1134 -10.00 -17.75 -0.32
C PRO A 1134 -10.07 -17.31 1.14
N GLU A 1135 -11.09 -16.51 1.48
CA GLU A 1135 -11.33 -15.94 2.81
C GLU A 1135 -12.06 -16.93 3.74
N GLU A 1136 -11.63 -17.02 5.00
CA GLU A 1136 -12.30 -17.85 6.02
C GLU A 1136 -13.74 -17.37 6.32
N GLN A 1137 -14.07 -16.11 6.03
CA GLN A 1137 -15.42 -15.53 6.19
C GLN A 1137 -15.81 -14.66 4.99
N GLY A 1138 -16.32 -15.29 3.94
CA GLY A 1138 -16.73 -14.64 2.70
C GLY A 1138 -16.93 -15.68 1.58
N THR A 1139 -16.13 -16.74 1.62
CA THR A 1139 -16.18 -17.84 0.65
C THR A 1139 -17.54 -18.55 0.61
N ASN A 1140 -18.17 -18.51 -0.56
CA ASN A 1140 -19.36 -19.26 -0.94
C ASN A 1140 -19.03 -20.25 -2.06
N VAL A 1141 -19.73 -21.38 -2.10
CA VAL A 1141 -19.64 -22.37 -3.18
C VAL A 1141 -21.04 -22.62 -3.74
N GLU A 1142 -21.18 -22.48 -5.06
CA GLU A 1142 -22.44 -22.56 -5.80
C GLU A 1142 -22.35 -23.55 -6.97
N PHE A 1143 -23.50 -24.01 -7.46
CA PHE A 1143 -23.60 -25.03 -8.51
C PHE A 1143 -24.67 -24.64 -9.53
N SER A 1144 -24.41 -24.76 -10.83
CA SER A 1144 -25.41 -24.43 -11.87
C SER A 1144 -26.66 -25.34 -11.83
N GLY A 1145 -26.55 -26.51 -11.19
CA GLY A 1145 -27.64 -27.47 -11.01
C GLY A 1145 -28.67 -27.11 -9.94
N ASN A 1146 -29.88 -26.75 -10.38
CA ASN A 1146 -31.01 -26.57 -9.47
C ASN A 1146 -31.27 -27.85 -8.64
N GLY A 1147 -31.49 -27.66 -7.34
CA GLY A 1147 -31.63 -28.72 -6.34
C GLY A 1147 -30.33 -29.16 -5.66
N ILE A 1148 -29.20 -28.52 -5.97
CA ILE A 1148 -27.94 -28.65 -5.23
C ILE A 1148 -27.81 -27.45 -4.28
N GLU A 1149 -27.36 -27.69 -3.05
CA GLU A 1149 -27.33 -26.68 -1.99
C GLU A 1149 -26.14 -26.88 -1.06
N THR A 1150 -25.24 -25.89 -1.02
CA THR A 1150 -24.14 -25.83 -0.05
C THR A 1150 -24.70 -25.49 1.33
N LEU A 1151 -24.41 -26.35 2.32
CA LEU A 1151 -24.87 -26.24 3.71
C LEU A 1151 -23.83 -25.61 4.63
N ALA A 1152 -22.55 -25.77 4.30
CA ALA A 1152 -21.41 -25.21 5.01
C ALA A 1152 -20.20 -25.14 4.08
N VAL A 1153 -19.33 -24.16 4.33
CA VAL A 1153 -18.02 -24.00 3.68
C VAL A 1153 -16.98 -23.87 4.81
N GLN A 1154 -15.84 -24.52 4.65
CA GLN A 1154 -14.64 -24.33 5.48
C GLN A 1154 -13.45 -24.11 4.56
N VAL A 1155 -12.64 -23.08 4.82
CA VAL A 1155 -11.44 -22.76 4.04
C VAL A 1155 -10.18 -23.15 4.80
N CYS A 1156 -9.17 -23.65 4.09
CA CYS A 1156 -7.90 -24.14 4.62
C CYS A 1156 -6.73 -23.81 3.66
N GLY A 1157 -6.48 -22.52 3.44
CA GLY A 1157 -5.58 -22.06 2.37
C GLY A 1157 -6.25 -22.18 1.01
N SER A 1158 -5.54 -22.68 -0.01
CA SER A 1158 -6.09 -22.99 -1.34
C SER A 1158 -7.16 -24.10 -1.33
N THR A 1159 -7.29 -24.85 -0.25
CA THR A 1159 -8.27 -25.95 -0.13
C THR A 1159 -9.56 -25.46 0.52
N ILE A 1160 -10.70 -25.67 -0.16
CA ILE A 1160 -12.05 -25.43 0.34
C ILE A 1160 -12.73 -26.78 0.59
N VAL A 1161 -13.44 -26.90 1.71
CA VAL A 1161 -14.30 -28.05 2.03
C VAL A 1161 -15.75 -27.59 2.08
N ALA A 1162 -16.56 -28.01 1.11
CA ALA A 1162 -17.97 -27.65 0.99
C ALA A 1162 -18.87 -28.85 1.33
N THR A 1163 -19.68 -28.73 2.39
CA THR A 1163 -20.73 -29.73 2.69
C THR A 1163 -21.95 -29.46 1.81
N VAL A 1164 -22.22 -30.32 0.83
CA VAL A 1164 -23.25 -30.12 -0.21
C VAL A 1164 -24.38 -31.14 -0.06
N ARG A 1165 -25.62 -30.66 -0.17
CA ARG A 1165 -26.86 -31.45 -0.22
C ARG A 1165 -27.44 -31.44 -1.62
N ILE A 1166 -27.75 -32.63 -2.14
CA ILE A 1166 -28.37 -32.81 -3.46
C ILE A 1166 -29.79 -33.35 -3.24
N ALA A 1167 -30.80 -32.59 -3.66
CA ALA A 1167 -32.19 -33.00 -3.58
C ALA A 1167 -32.47 -34.28 -4.40
N SER A 1168 -33.52 -35.03 -4.03
CA SER A 1168 -33.91 -36.25 -4.77
C SER A 1168 -34.51 -35.98 -6.16
N GLY A 1169 -34.73 -34.70 -6.49
CA GLY A 1169 -35.15 -34.22 -7.80
C GLY A 1169 -34.25 -33.11 -8.35
N ALA A 1170 -32.98 -33.06 -7.92
CA ALA A 1170 -31.99 -32.17 -8.52
C ALA A 1170 -31.74 -32.53 -10.00
N ALA A 1171 -31.25 -31.56 -10.78
CA ALA A 1171 -30.85 -31.78 -12.17
C ALA A 1171 -29.84 -32.95 -12.29
N LEU A 1172 -29.95 -33.73 -13.38
CA LEU A 1172 -29.03 -34.83 -13.69
C LEU A 1172 -28.10 -34.43 -14.83
N GLY A 1173 -26.86 -34.90 -14.78
CA GLY A 1173 -25.80 -34.52 -15.73
C GLY A 1173 -24.68 -33.74 -15.04
N ALA A 1174 -23.74 -33.24 -15.84
CA ALA A 1174 -22.68 -32.36 -15.38
C ALA A 1174 -23.24 -30.99 -14.96
N GLN A 1175 -22.54 -30.36 -14.02
CA GLN A 1175 -22.89 -29.10 -13.36
C GLN A 1175 -21.58 -28.34 -13.14
N ASP A 1176 -21.64 -27.04 -13.29
CA ASP A 1176 -20.52 -26.14 -13.03
C ASP A 1176 -20.41 -25.91 -11.53
N VAL A 1177 -19.19 -25.72 -11.04
CA VAL A 1177 -18.90 -25.40 -9.64
C VAL A 1177 -18.29 -24.01 -9.59
N LEU A 1178 -18.95 -23.09 -8.91
CA LEU A 1178 -18.50 -21.71 -8.77
C LEU A 1178 -18.06 -21.46 -7.33
N VAL A 1179 -16.95 -20.75 -7.16
CA VAL A 1179 -16.45 -20.22 -5.90
C VAL A 1179 -16.48 -18.70 -5.99
N ASN A 1180 -17.03 -18.04 -4.98
CA ASN A 1180 -16.90 -16.59 -4.77
C ASN A 1180 -16.27 -16.40 -3.39
N SER A 1181 -15.22 -15.58 -3.27
CA SER A 1181 -14.56 -15.25 -2.02
C SER A 1181 -14.06 -13.80 -2.04
N GLY A 1182 -14.67 -12.91 -1.28
CA GLY A 1182 -14.21 -11.51 -1.17
C GLY A 1182 -14.12 -10.84 -2.53
N GLY A 1183 -15.21 -10.88 -3.31
CA GLY A 1183 -15.26 -10.43 -4.69
C GLY A 1183 -14.61 -11.38 -5.71
N VAL A 1184 -13.59 -12.15 -5.32
CA VAL A 1184 -12.82 -13.00 -6.26
C VAL A 1184 -13.62 -14.23 -6.71
N LEU A 1185 -13.75 -14.42 -8.03
CA LEU A 1185 -14.65 -15.39 -8.66
C LEU A 1185 -13.90 -16.46 -9.45
N ALA A 1186 -13.99 -17.72 -9.02
CA ALA A 1186 -13.39 -18.87 -9.70
C ALA A 1186 -14.45 -19.89 -10.13
N ALA A 1187 -14.20 -20.65 -11.19
CA ALA A 1187 -15.13 -21.68 -11.67
C ALA A 1187 -14.44 -22.94 -12.22
N ALA A 1188 -15.12 -24.08 -12.08
CA ALA A 1188 -14.86 -25.31 -12.83
C ALA A 1188 -16.13 -25.67 -13.62
N LEU A 1189 -16.12 -25.36 -14.92
CA LEU A 1189 -17.20 -25.75 -15.83
C LEU A 1189 -17.33 -27.27 -15.89
N ASN A 1190 -18.56 -27.79 -15.80
CA ASN A 1190 -18.86 -29.22 -15.70
C ASN A 1190 -18.16 -29.99 -14.56
N GLY A 1191 -17.54 -29.30 -13.59
CA GLY A 1191 -16.68 -29.89 -12.55
C GLY A 1191 -17.36 -30.91 -11.62
N PHE A 1192 -18.70 -30.97 -11.60
CA PHE A 1192 -19.45 -31.89 -10.75
C PHE A 1192 -20.64 -32.55 -11.46
N THR A 1193 -20.75 -33.89 -11.45
CA THR A 1193 -21.85 -34.62 -12.11
C THR A 1193 -22.85 -35.23 -11.12
N THR A 1194 -24.12 -34.83 -11.24
CA THR A 1194 -25.23 -35.40 -10.49
C THR A 1194 -25.85 -36.59 -11.24
N GLN A 1195 -25.88 -37.75 -10.57
CA GLN A 1195 -26.39 -39.02 -11.09
C GLN A 1195 -27.76 -39.39 -10.51
N ALA A 1196 -28.53 -40.18 -11.26
CA ALA A 1196 -29.82 -40.69 -10.81
C ALA A 1196 -29.72 -41.50 -9.51
N ALA A 1197 -30.66 -41.28 -8.60
CA ALA A 1197 -30.83 -42.10 -7.41
C ALA A 1197 -31.04 -43.58 -7.79
N SER A 1198 -30.21 -44.49 -7.24
CA SER A 1198 -30.28 -45.90 -7.61
C SER A 1198 -31.57 -46.54 -7.10
N ALA A 1199 -32.44 -46.95 -8.03
CA ALA A 1199 -33.75 -47.52 -7.70
C ALA A 1199 -33.62 -48.70 -6.72
N ALA A 1200 -34.30 -48.61 -5.57
CA ALA A 1200 -34.24 -49.62 -4.52
C ALA A 1200 -34.92 -50.92 -4.97
N GLY A 1201 -34.12 -51.83 -5.53
CA GLY A 1201 -34.57 -53.11 -6.08
C GLY A 1201 -35.26 -53.98 -5.02
N GLY A 1202 -36.60 -54.03 -5.05
CA GLY A 1202 -37.44 -54.81 -4.15
C GLY A 1202 -37.32 -56.32 -4.35
N SER A 1203 -36.17 -56.88 -4.04
CA SER A 1203 -35.88 -58.31 -4.19
C SER A 1203 -36.75 -59.15 -3.25
N ARG A 1204 -37.61 -59.98 -3.82
CA ARG A 1204 -38.43 -60.94 -3.08
C ARG A 1204 -37.56 -62.12 -2.64
N ASN A 1205 -37.45 -62.32 -1.33
CA ASN A 1205 -36.84 -63.49 -0.69
C ASN A 1205 -37.26 -64.84 -1.31
N PRO A 1206 -36.30 -65.71 -1.68
CA PRO A 1206 -36.50 -67.14 -1.76
C PRO A 1206 -35.54 -67.93 -0.85
N PHE A 1207 -35.98 -69.11 -0.39
CA PHE A 1207 -35.24 -70.12 0.40
C PHE A 1207 -34.90 -69.81 1.88
N ARG A 1208 -35.70 -70.43 2.76
CA ARG A 1208 -35.29 -70.85 4.12
C ARG A 1208 -34.36 -72.07 4.02
N GLY A 1209 -33.39 -72.26 4.94
CA GLY A 1209 -32.52 -73.44 4.83
C GLY A 1209 -31.46 -73.79 5.90
N SER A 1210 -31.79 -73.72 7.20
CA SER A 1210 -31.21 -74.61 8.24
C SER A 1210 -29.74 -74.51 8.74
N THR A 1211 -29.62 -74.66 10.07
CA THR A 1211 -28.46 -75.09 10.91
C THR A 1211 -27.24 -74.20 11.13
N CYS A 1212 -26.91 -74.02 12.42
CA CYS A 1212 -25.60 -73.58 12.92
C CYS A 1212 -24.73 -74.80 13.28
N SER A 1213 -23.40 -74.64 13.22
CA SER A 1213 -22.42 -75.54 13.84
C SER A 1213 -21.25 -74.73 14.40
N VAL A 1214 -20.54 -75.24 15.42
CA VAL A 1214 -19.66 -74.44 16.29
C VAL A 1214 -18.24 -75.02 16.34
N ASN A 1215 -17.23 -74.24 15.95
CA ASN A 1215 -16.05 -73.92 16.79
C ASN A 1215 -14.97 -73.13 16.02
N PRO A 1216 -14.38 -72.08 16.63
CA PRO A 1216 -13.06 -71.58 16.25
C PRO A 1216 -11.95 -72.43 16.91
N LYS A 1217 -10.71 -72.33 16.40
CA LYS A 1217 -9.52 -72.85 17.10
C LYS A 1217 -8.33 -71.88 16.95
N PRO A 1218 -7.50 -71.62 17.99
CA PRO A 1218 -6.50 -70.54 17.98
C PRO A 1218 -5.08 -70.98 17.54
N SER A 1219 -4.13 -70.03 17.60
CA SER A 1219 -2.68 -70.16 17.33
C SER A 1219 -1.92 -71.07 18.31
N PRO A 1220 -0.61 -71.31 18.08
CA PRO A 1220 0.40 -70.48 18.79
C PRO A 1220 1.68 -70.11 17.99
N ASP A 1221 2.48 -69.26 18.61
CA ASP A 1221 3.47 -68.33 18.04
C ASP A 1221 4.91 -68.83 17.77
N LEU A 1222 5.63 -68.01 16.99
CA LEU A 1222 7.08 -67.72 16.89
C LEU A 1222 8.06 -68.26 17.96
N TRP A 1223 9.26 -68.70 17.54
CA TRP A 1223 10.54 -68.57 18.29
C TRP A 1223 11.80 -68.48 17.36
N GLU A 1224 12.62 -67.42 17.52
CA GLU A 1224 14.11 -67.31 17.39
C GLU A 1224 14.92 -67.55 16.08
N PHE A 1225 16.14 -66.98 15.85
CA PHE A 1225 16.80 -65.68 16.24
C PHE A 1225 18.14 -65.45 15.47
N LEU A 1226 18.85 -64.32 15.78
CA LEU A 1226 20.16 -63.78 15.29
C LEU A 1226 20.07 -62.85 14.04
N LEU A 1227 20.14 -61.52 14.20
CA LEU A 1227 21.30 -60.61 14.47
C LEU A 1227 21.95 -60.13 13.15
N LEU A 1228 22.02 -58.82 12.81
CA LEU A 1228 21.77 -57.54 13.52
C LEU A 1228 21.07 -56.56 12.55
N CYS A 1229 20.43 -55.42 12.89
CA CYS A 1229 19.79 -54.81 14.07
C CYS A 1229 18.98 -53.58 13.55
N GLY A 1230 18.11 -52.84 14.25
CA GLY A 1230 17.72 -52.83 15.67
C GLY A 1230 18.27 -51.58 16.40
N GLY A 1231 17.49 -50.53 16.73
CA GLY A 1231 16.05 -50.30 16.60
C GLY A 1231 15.69 -48.81 16.79
N LEU A 1232 14.46 -48.37 17.14
CA LEU A 1232 13.23 -49.02 17.63
C LEU A 1232 12.00 -48.24 17.10
N ALA A 1233 11.00 -48.86 16.45
CA ALA A 1233 9.72 -49.40 16.97
C ALA A 1233 8.74 -48.34 17.58
N SER A 1234 7.48 -48.12 17.16
CA SER A 1234 6.27 -48.99 16.92
C SER A 1234 5.52 -49.38 18.21
N LEU A 1235 4.18 -49.47 18.35
CA LEU A 1235 2.94 -49.33 17.51
C LEU A 1235 1.72 -49.08 18.50
N ALA A 1236 0.39 -49.04 18.26
CA ALA A 1236 -0.56 -49.43 17.19
C ALA A 1236 -1.94 -48.69 17.27
N TRP A 1237 -2.92 -49.13 16.46
CA TRP A 1237 -4.39 -48.82 16.39
C TRP A 1237 -5.24 -49.41 17.57
N LEU A 1238 -6.52 -49.09 17.88
CA LEU A 1238 -7.53 -48.06 17.48
C LEU A 1238 -8.79 -48.11 18.43
N ALA A 1239 -9.65 -47.08 18.41
CA ALA A 1239 -11.13 -47.08 18.56
C ALA A 1239 -11.87 -46.82 19.93
N ARG A 1240 -13.02 -46.12 19.79
CA ARG A 1240 -14.21 -45.95 20.68
C ARG A 1240 -14.25 -44.88 21.81
N ARG A 1241 -14.89 -43.75 21.47
CA ARG A 1241 -15.98 -43.01 22.17
C ARG A 1241 -16.09 -43.01 23.72
N ARG A 1242 -16.08 -41.77 24.26
CA ARG A 1242 -16.92 -41.23 25.37
C ARG A 1242 -16.66 -41.75 26.81
N PRO A 1243 -17.09 -41.05 27.89
CA PRO A 1243 -18.00 -39.87 27.98
C PRO A 1243 -17.63 -38.67 27.09
#